data_AF-A0A353DL16-F1
#
_entry.id   AF-A0A353DL16-F1
#
_cell.length_a   1.000
_cell.length_b   1.000
_cell.length_c   1.000
_cell.angle_alpha   90.00
_cell.angle_beta   90.00
_cell.angle_gamma   90.00
#
_symmetry.space_group_name_H-M   'P 1'
#
loop_
_entity.id
_entity.type
_entity.pdbx_description
1 polymer ?
#
loop_
_entity_poly.entity_id
_entity_poly.type
_entity_poly.pdbx_seq_one_letter_code
_entity_poly.pdbx_strand_id
1 'polypeptide(L)'
;ENSAIQNDDPNKPIQAIADCPLLVNKQEEKDYYKRYPTIWHLRKALMENDDHAFSDIRFLYLAIHHIIKYRGNFLREGDIKIGQFDYSIFDKLNETLAVLFDLQNEDGENEEGRFIGLPKSQYEAFITCANDRNLPKQPKKAKLLSMFEKTEESKAFLEMFCTLCSGGEFSTKKLNAKGEETYQDAKISFNSSYDENEGAYQEILGDFFDLVDIAKAVFDYCDLSDILNGNDNLSSAFVELYDSHKSQLSALKSICKRIDNQNGFIGEKSIYVKLFNDPNDKSNYPAFTNNKTLVDKRCDIHTFDKYVKETILPYESSLTGRDAVNWQMLKSLAEQDRLLQTIALRSTSVIPMQLHQKELKIILKNAVSRNIKGVAEIEEKILKLFQYKIPYYCGPLTTKSDYSNVVFKNNEYRPLKPWDYEEAIDWDGTKQKFMEGLTNKCTYLKDKNVLPKQSVLYQDFDTWNKLNNLKVNGNKPSLEDLNDLFSFVSQRSKTTMRDIQRYLKSKTNSKENDVVVSGWNSEDYICCSSRASFNKNGIFNLNNSEVLKECERIIFLKTIYTDSPKDADAAVLKEFPDLTNNQKTLLKTIKCKEWSPLSKEFLELRYSDKYGEIRQSIIDLLRNGEGNLMQILAKYDYQEVIDACNAASFQTKSKSQIVSDLIEEMPPKMRRPVIQAVRIVQEVAKVAKKEPDEISIEVTRENNDKEKKQQLTKKAKSRSTQIQNFLKNLVKIDASEKKQANEVLEELKKYSDQSINGKHLYLYFLQNGKDAYTGKPINIDDVLSGNKYDTDHIIPQSKMKDDSIDNLVLVEREINQHRSNEYPLPESIRKNPANVAFWRKLKKAGMMSEKKFNNLTRSNPLT
;
A
#
# COMPACT_ATOMS: atom_id res chain seq x y z
N GLU A 1 37.24 5.36 -13.67
CA GLU A 1 36.52 5.44 -14.97
C GLU A 1 36.93 4.32 -15.92
N ASN A 2 38.22 4.12 -16.16
CA ASN A 2 38.69 3.09 -17.12
C ASN A 2 38.79 1.65 -16.57
N SER A 3 38.40 1.40 -15.32
CA SER A 3 38.50 0.06 -14.70
C SER A 3 37.48 -0.94 -15.26
N ALA A 4 36.41 -0.47 -15.89
CA ALA A 4 35.41 -1.30 -16.56
C ALA A 4 35.76 -1.59 -18.03
N ILE A 5 36.74 -0.88 -18.58
CA ILE A 5 37.19 -1.00 -19.97
C ILE A 5 38.32 -2.04 -20.01
N GLN A 6 38.24 -3.02 -20.92
CA GLN A 6 39.26 -4.06 -21.04
C GLN A 6 40.59 -3.45 -21.51
N ASN A 7 41.73 -4.07 -21.15
CA ASN A 7 43.06 -3.54 -21.48
C ASN A 7 43.36 -3.50 -22.98
N ASP A 8 42.65 -4.32 -23.76
CA ASP A 8 42.69 -4.42 -25.21
C ASP A 8 41.67 -3.51 -25.92
N ASP A 9 40.85 -2.76 -25.18
CA ASP A 9 39.93 -1.79 -25.78
C ASP A 9 40.70 -0.57 -26.31
N PRO A 10 40.56 -0.23 -27.60
CA PRO A 10 41.28 0.87 -28.23
C PRO A 10 40.93 2.26 -27.65
N ASN A 11 39.82 2.38 -26.93
CA ASN A 11 39.40 3.63 -26.29
C ASN A 11 39.97 3.79 -24.87
N LYS A 12 40.68 2.79 -24.34
CA LYS A 12 41.32 2.89 -23.03
C LYS A 12 42.58 3.74 -23.14
N PRO A 13 42.69 4.84 -22.36
CA PRO A 13 43.91 5.65 -22.36
C PRO A 13 45.13 4.77 -22.03
N ILE A 14 46.24 4.94 -22.75
CA ILE A 14 47.47 4.13 -22.56
C ILE A 14 47.93 4.15 -21.10
N GLN A 15 47.79 5.30 -20.43
CA GLN A 15 48.13 5.50 -19.02
C GLN A 15 47.22 4.73 -18.04
N ALA A 16 46.07 4.24 -18.50
CA ALA A 16 45.12 3.46 -17.73
C ALA A 16 45.23 1.95 -18.00
N ILE A 17 46.05 1.52 -18.96
CA ILE A 17 46.35 0.11 -19.20
C ILE A 17 47.24 -0.37 -18.05
N ALA A 18 46.67 -1.17 -17.17
CA ALA A 18 47.36 -1.73 -16.02
C ALA A 18 46.92 -3.18 -15.80
N ASP A 19 47.87 -4.05 -15.47
CA ASP A 19 47.59 -5.43 -15.06
C ASP A 19 46.90 -5.51 -13.69
N CYS A 20 46.88 -4.40 -12.96
CA CYS A 20 46.53 -4.28 -11.56
C CYS A 20 45.71 -2.99 -11.35
N PRO A 21 44.45 -3.09 -10.87
CA PRO A 21 43.54 -1.95 -10.78
C PRO A 21 43.84 -0.98 -9.62
N LEU A 22 44.62 -1.37 -8.60
CA LEU A 22 44.85 -0.55 -7.40
C LEU A 22 46.29 -0.05 -7.28
N LEU A 23 47.27 -0.92 -7.47
CA LEU A 23 48.70 -0.62 -7.33
C LEU A 23 49.44 -0.89 -8.65
N VAL A 24 50.56 -0.19 -8.85
CA VAL A 24 51.37 -0.33 -10.07
C VAL A 24 52.06 -1.70 -10.11
N ASN A 25 52.42 -2.24 -8.94
CA ASN A 25 53.12 -3.51 -8.81
C ASN A 25 52.14 -4.64 -8.43
N LYS A 26 52.12 -5.68 -9.26
CA LYS A 26 51.29 -6.89 -9.05
C LYS A 26 51.57 -7.63 -7.75
N GLN A 27 52.82 -7.63 -7.28
CA GLN A 27 53.18 -8.27 -6.02
C GLN A 27 52.64 -7.47 -4.84
N GLU A 28 52.79 -6.15 -4.86
CA GLU A 28 52.23 -5.26 -3.83
C GLU A 28 50.70 -5.38 -3.77
N GLU A 29 50.02 -5.51 -4.90
CA GLU A 29 48.56 -5.68 -4.93
C GLU A 29 48.12 -7.04 -4.38
N LYS A 30 48.85 -8.11 -4.65
CA LYS A 30 48.62 -9.42 -4.01
C LYS A 30 48.81 -9.35 -2.50
N ASP A 31 49.86 -8.65 -2.05
CA ASP A 31 50.13 -8.49 -0.62
C ASP A 31 49.06 -7.63 0.06
N TYR A 32 48.54 -6.60 -0.63
CA TYR A 32 47.37 -5.84 -0.20
C TYR A 32 46.15 -6.74 0.01
N TYR A 33 45.75 -7.54 -0.99
CA TYR A 33 44.57 -8.42 -0.84
C TYR A 33 44.77 -9.55 0.16
N LYS A 34 46.01 -10.00 0.38
CA LYS A 34 46.34 -10.98 1.42
C LYS A 34 46.16 -10.38 2.82
N ARG A 35 46.55 -9.12 3.00
CA ARG A 35 46.44 -8.41 4.28
C ARG A 35 45.02 -7.88 4.53
N TYR A 36 44.33 -7.41 3.48
CA TYR A 36 42.98 -6.89 3.54
C TYR A 36 42.07 -7.65 2.56
N PRO A 37 41.62 -8.87 2.93
CA PRO A 37 40.75 -9.69 2.06
C PRO A 37 39.41 -9.03 1.71
N THR A 38 38.96 -8.11 2.56
CA THR A 38 37.77 -7.28 2.34
C THR A 38 38.06 -5.83 2.72
N ILE A 39 37.27 -4.89 2.18
CA ILE A 39 37.35 -3.47 2.53
C ILE A 39 37.16 -3.20 4.04
N TRP A 40 36.44 -4.08 4.74
CA TRP A 40 36.21 -4.00 6.17
C TRP A 40 37.48 -4.27 6.99
N HIS A 41 38.38 -5.12 6.50
CA HIS A 41 39.69 -5.31 7.13
C HIS A 41 40.52 -4.03 7.05
N LEU A 42 40.50 -3.35 5.90
CA LEU A 42 41.22 -2.09 5.72
C LEU A 42 40.64 -0.98 6.62
N ARG A 43 39.30 -0.84 6.66
CA ARG A 43 38.63 0.13 7.54
C ARG A 43 38.94 -0.13 9.02
N LYS A 44 38.88 -1.39 9.45
CA LYS A 44 39.24 -1.81 10.81
C LYS A 44 40.69 -1.44 11.12
N ALA A 45 41.64 -1.75 10.25
CA ALA A 45 43.05 -1.42 10.43
C ALA A 45 43.29 0.10 10.53
N LEU A 46 42.62 0.91 9.69
CA LEU A 46 42.68 2.37 9.79
C LEU A 46 42.10 2.90 11.11
N MET A 47 41.02 2.30 11.61
CA MET A 47 40.44 2.65 12.91
C MET A 47 41.33 2.26 14.09
N GLU A 48 42.01 1.12 14.00
CA GLU A 48 42.99 0.63 14.98
C GLU A 48 44.35 1.33 14.87
N ASN A 49 44.47 2.31 13.96
CA ASN A 49 45.66 3.10 13.74
C ASN A 49 46.87 2.26 13.29
N ASP A 50 46.67 1.28 12.40
CA ASP A 50 47.72 0.41 11.83
C ASP A 50 48.70 1.17 10.93
N ASP A 51 50.01 0.94 11.12
CA ASP A 51 51.07 1.62 10.37
C ASP A 51 51.00 1.38 8.86
N HIS A 52 50.72 0.14 8.45
CA HIS A 52 50.70 -0.22 7.04
C HIS A 52 49.46 0.33 6.33
N ALA A 53 48.31 0.36 7.02
CA ALA A 53 47.08 0.94 6.48
C ALA A 53 47.25 2.44 6.16
N PHE A 54 48.10 3.16 6.92
CA PHE A 54 48.45 4.56 6.68
C PHE A 54 49.71 4.76 5.81
N SER A 55 50.33 3.68 5.31
CA SER A 55 51.53 3.78 4.47
C SER A 55 51.24 4.36 3.07
N ASP A 56 49.99 4.25 2.61
CA ASP A 56 49.57 4.70 1.29
C ASP A 56 48.23 5.46 1.34
N ILE A 57 48.21 6.67 0.77
CA ILE A 57 47.02 7.52 0.71
C ILE A 57 45.86 6.88 -0.07
N ARG A 58 46.14 5.97 -1.01
CA ARG A 58 45.13 5.24 -1.78
C ARG A 58 44.29 4.35 -0.87
N PHE A 59 44.88 3.76 0.16
CA PHE A 59 44.17 2.92 1.12
C PHE A 59 43.18 3.76 1.94
N LEU A 60 43.63 4.92 2.43
CA LEU A 60 42.77 5.88 3.11
C LEU A 60 41.62 6.35 2.20
N TYR A 61 41.93 6.71 0.94
CA TYR A 61 40.94 7.09 -0.05
C TYR A 61 39.90 5.98 -0.29
N LEU A 62 40.32 4.72 -0.48
CA LEU A 62 39.41 3.60 -0.69
C LEU A 62 38.43 3.41 0.47
N ALA A 63 38.92 3.51 1.70
CA ALA A 63 38.08 3.37 2.89
C ALA A 63 37.05 4.51 2.99
N ILE A 64 37.47 5.76 2.81
CA ILE A 64 36.59 6.93 2.84
C ILE A 64 35.58 6.87 1.68
N HIS A 65 36.04 6.56 0.46
CA HIS A 65 35.17 6.41 -0.70
C HIS A 65 34.13 5.31 -0.50
N HIS A 66 34.52 4.16 0.05
CA HIS A 66 33.58 3.09 0.39
C HIS A 66 32.51 3.57 1.38
N ILE A 67 32.91 4.29 2.43
CA ILE A 67 31.99 4.85 3.42
C ILE A 67 31.01 5.86 2.78
N ILE A 68 31.49 6.78 1.93
CA ILE A 68 30.64 7.79 1.28
C ILE A 68 29.68 7.15 0.27
N LYS A 69 30.16 6.17 -0.50
CA LYS A 69 29.38 5.47 -1.53
C LYS A 69 28.28 4.61 -0.91
N TYR A 70 28.59 3.91 0.18
CA TYR A 70 27.66 3.02 0.90
C TYR A 70 27.32 3.59 2.27
N ARG A 71 26.92 4.87 2.31
CA ARG A 71 26.78 5.64 3.57
C ARG A 71 25.59 5.27 4.45
N GLY A 72 24.79 4.26 4.10
CA GLY A 72 23.62 3.84 4.88
C GLY A 72 22.39 4.74 4.72
N ASN A 73 21.32 4.42 5.43
CA ASN A 73 20.04 5.14 5.38
C ASN A 73 20.01 6.38 6.30
N PHE A 74 19.13 7.33 5.98
CA PHE A 74 18.92 8.59 6.72
C PHE A 74 17.54 8.61 7.42
N LEU A 75 17.08 7.45 7.90
CA LEU A 75 15.74 7.30 8.49
C LEU A 75 15.69 7.76 9.96
N ARG A 76 16.82 7.70 10.66
CA ARG A 76 16.93 8.14 12.07
C ARG A 76 17.70 9.45 12.13
N GLU A 77 17.19 10.40 12.90
CA GLU A 77 17.88 11.63 13.26
C GLU A 77 18.67 11.45 14.56
N GLY A 78 19.77 12.18 14.73
CA GLY A 78 20.60 12.14 15.94
C GLY A 78 21.56 10.96 16.03
N ASP A 79 22.21 10.81 17.19
CA ASP A 79 23.19 9.77 17.46
C ASP A 79 22.53 8.41 17.75
N ILE A 80 23.12 7.33 17.24
CA ILE A 80 22.65 5.97 17.51
C ILE A 80 23.39 5.39 18.70
N LYS A 81 22.63 5.07 19.74
CA LYS A 81 23.12 4.28 20.87
C LYS A 81 23.11 2.80 20.48
N ILE A 82 24.28 2.28 20.14
CA ILE A 82 24.46 0.87 19.81
C ILE A 82 24.06 0.01 21.01
N GLY A 83 23.24 -1.02 20.76
CA GLY A 83 22.81 -1.96 21.80
C GLY A 83 21.73 -1.45 22.75
N GLN A 84 21.16 -0.27 22.52
CA GLN A 84 20.02 0.23 23.29
C GLN A 84 18.78 0.34 22.41
N PHE A 85 17.68 -0.26 22.86
CA PHE A 85 16.38 -0.11 22.24
C PHE A 85 15.61 1.06 22.87
N ASP A 86 14.94 1.87 22.05
CA ASP A 86 14.06 2.92 22.53
C ASP A 86 12.70 2.34 22.91
N TYR A 87 12.51 2.10 24.21
CA TYR A 87 11.28 1.51 24.73
C TYR A 87 10.06 2.44 24.65
N SER A 88 10.24 3.74 24.41
CA SER A 88 9.11 4.68 24.25
C SER A 88 8.21 4.32 23.07
N ILE A 89 8.72 3.53 22.11
CA ILE A 89 7.92 3.04 20.99
C ILE A 89 6.82 2.08 21.43
N PHE A 90 6.99 1.38 22.55
CA PHE A 90 5.93 0.54 23.11
C PHE A 90 4.89 1.36 23.88
N ASP A 91 5.25 2.54 24.40
CA ASP A 91 4.25 3.49 24.89
C ASP A 91 3.37 3.95 23.71
N LYS A 92 3.99 4.34 22.58
CA LYS A 92 3.26 4.67 21.35
C LYS A 92 2.41 3.50 20.84
N LEU A 93 2.89 2.26 20.93
CA LEU A 93 2.12 1.06 20.59
C LEU A 93 0.86 0.96 21.45
N ASN A 94 1.01 1.09 22.76
CA ASN A 94 -0.11 1.00 23.70
C ASN A 94 -1.12 2.13 23.49
N GLU A 95 -0.66 3.36 23.24
CA GLU A 95 -1.52 4.49 22.87
C GLU A 95 -2.29 4.22 21.56
N THR A 96 -1.60 3.70 20.55
CA THR A 96 -2.20 3.34 19.26
C THR A 96 -3.27 2.26 19.43
N LEU A 97 -2.98 1.21 20.20
CA LEU A 97 -3.95 0.15 20.50
C LEU A 97 -5.15 0.67 21.29
N ALA A 98 -4.94 1.55 22.26
CA ALA A 98 -6.03 2.15 23.03
C ALA A 98 -6.99 2.97 22.15
N VAL A 99 -6.46 3.70 21.16
CA VAL A 99 -7.26 4.46 20.19
C VAL A 99 -7.98 3.52 19.20
N LEU A 100 -7.29 2.50 18.69
CA LEU A 100 -7.85 1.60 17.68
C LEU A 100 -8.98 0.70 18.22
N PHE A 101 -8.93 0.36 19.51
CA PHE A 101 -9.91 -0.50 20.17
C PHE A 101 -10.82 0.25 21.16
N ASP A 102 -10.86 1.59 21.06
CA ASP A 102 -11.76 2.50 21.78
C ASP A 102 -11.89 2.21 23.30
N LEU A 103 -10.76 2.01 23.98
CA LEU A 103 -10.73 1.67 25.41
C LEU A 103 -11.02 2.86 26.34
N GLN A 104 -11.43 4.01 25.81
CA GLN A 104 -11.72 5.22 26.59
C GLN A 104 -13.22 5.53 26.61
N ASN A 105 -13.93 4.75 27.42
CA ASN A 105 -15.28 4.99 27.97
C ASN A 105 -16.47 4.88 26.99
N GLU A 106 -17.07 3.69 26.95
CA GLU A 106 -18.53 3.57 26.86
C GLU A 106 -19.06 3.01 28.19
N ASP A 107 -19.99 3.76 28.78
CA ASP A 107 -20.90 3.44 29.88
C ASP A 107 -20.36 3.34 31.32
N GLY A 108 -20.91 4.22 32.16
CA GLY A 108 -20.62 4.39 33.58
C GLY A 108 -21.18 3.28 34.48
N GLU A 109 -20.81 2.03 34.23
CA GLU A 109 -20.94 0.95 35.21
C GLU A 109 -19.61 0.18 35.33
N ASN A 110 -18.95 0.39 36.47
CA ASN A 110 -17.80 -0.31 37.05
C ASN A 110 -17.34 -1.65 36.43
N GLU A 111 -16.75 -1.63 35.23
CA GLU A 111 -15.73 -2.59 34.82
C GLU A 111 -14.41 -1.82 34.60
N GLU A 112 -13.36 -2.21 35.34
CA GLU A 112 -12.02 -1.66 35.15
C GLU A 112 -11.63 -1.80 33.66
N GLY A 113 -11.29 -0.67 33.02
CA GLY A 113 -10.92 -0.65 31.60
C GLY A 113 -9.86 -1.71 31.30
N ARG A 114 -10.23 -2.72 30.50
CA ARG A 114 -9.36 -3.85 30.18
C ARG A 114 -8.19 -3.36 29.33
N PHE A 115 -6.98 -3.34 29.92
CA PHE A 115 -5.76 -2.97 29.19
C PHE A 115 -5.53 -3.94 28.02
N ILE A 116 -5.39 -3.40 26.81
CA ILE A 116 -4.94 -4.13 25.61
C ILE A 116 -3.61 -3.54 25.20
N GLY A 117 -2.57 -4.36 25.17
CA GLY A 117 -1.23 -3.88 24.86
C GLY A 117 -0.13 -4.69 25.52
N LEU A 118 1.09 -4.18 25.42
CA LEU A 118 2.26 -4.76 26.04
C LEU A 118 2.45 -4.11 27.43
N PRO A 119 2.37 -4.86 28.54
CA PRO A 119 2.65 -4.31 29.86
C PRO A 119 4.09 -3.77 29.93
N LYS A 120 4.31 -2.63 30.60
CA LYS A 120 5.65 -2.02 30.72
C LYS A 120 6.70 -2.96 31.30
N SER A 121 6.30 -3.86 32.20
CA SER A 121 7.16 -4.90 32.78
C SER A 121 7.68 -5.92 31.76
N GLN A 122 7.05 -6.03 30.58
CA GLN A 122 7.43 -6.97 29.53
C GLN A 122 8.30 -6.34 28.43
N TYR A 123 8.55 -5.04 28.45
CA TYR A 123 9.26 -4.33 27.37
C TYR A 123 10.66 -4.92 27.10
N GLU A 124 11.45 -5.14 28.15
CA GLU A 124 12.79 -5.71 28.03
C GLU A 124 12.76 -7.18 27.61
N ALA A 125 11.85 -7.97 28.20
CA ALA A 125 11.65 -9.38 27.87
C ALA A 125 11.22 -9.56 26.40
N PHE A 126 10.39 -8.65 25.88
CA PHE A 126 9.94 -8.64 24.50
C PHE A 126 11.11 -8.47 23.54
N ILE A 127 11.96 -7.45 23.75
CA ILE A 127 13.12 -7.19 22.90
C ILE A 127 14.15 -8.32 23.01
N THR A 128 14.39 -8.82 24.21
CA THR A 128 15.28 -9.97 24.42
C THR A 128 14.80 -11.19 23.62
N CYS A 129 13.49 -11.48 23.65
CA CYS A 129 12.90 -12.58 22.89
C CYS A 129 12.93 -12.33 21.37
N ALA A 130 12.66 -11.11 20.92
CA ALA A 130 12.68 -10.75 19.51
C ALA A 130 14.11 -10.90 18.94
N ASN A 131 15.12 -10.48 19.72
CA ASN A 131 16.54 -10.52 19.36
C ASN A 131 17.19 -11.90 19.57
N ASP A 132 16.49 -12.88 20.15
CA ASP A 132 17.03 -14.23 20.38
C ASP A 132 17.23 -14.97 19.05
N ARG A 133 18.49 -15.22 18.71
CA ARG A 133 18.90 -15.84 17.45
C ARG A 133 18.67 -17.35 17.39
N ASN A 134 18.49 -17.98 18.55
CA ASN A 134 18.31 -19.43 18.64
C ASN A 134 16.84 -19.85 18.52
N LEU A 135 15.91 -18.89 18.62
CA LEU A 135 14.48 -19.14 18.51
C LEU A 135 14.02 -19.05 17.04
N PRO A 136 13.50 -20.15 16.44
CA PRO A 136 12.90 -20.11 15.11
C PRO A 136 11.70 -19.16 15.04
N LYS A 137 11.35 -18.71 13.84
CA LYS A 137 10.32 -17.65 13.63
C LYS A 137 8.95 -17.96 14.26
N GLN A 138 8.46 -19.20 14.13
CA GLN A 138 7.16 -19.62 14.66
C GLN A 138 7.09 -19.65 16.20
N PRO A 139 8.00 -20.36 16.92
CA PRO A 139 8.00 -20.32 18.39
C PRO A 139 8.31 -18.93 18.94
N LYS A 140 9.15 -18.14 18.25
CA LYS A 140 9.40 -16.73 18.59
C LYS A 140 8.10 -15.92 18.55
N LYS A 141 7.35 -15.98 17.45
CA LYS A 141 6.03 -15.34 17.32
C LYS A 141 5.11 -15.71 18.48
N ALA A 142 4.99 -17.00 18.80
CA ALA A 142 4.09 -17.48 19.85
C ALA A 142 4.47 -16.92 21.23
N LYS A 143 5.78 -16.87 21.55
CA LYS A 143 6.29 -16.31 22.80
C LYS A 143 6.05 -14.81 22.89
N LEU A 144 6.31 -14.05 21.83
CA LEU A 144 6.04 -12.60 21.77
C LEU A 144 4.54 -12.32 21.98
N LEU A 145 3.66 -13.07 21.29
CA LEU A 145 2.21 -12.90 21.40
C LEU A 145 1.68 -13.22 22.81
N SER A 146 2.36 -14.11 23.54
CA SER A 146 1.98 -14.48 24.91
C SER A 146 2.22 -13.36 25.93
N MET A 147 3.08 -12.38 25.60
CA MET A 147 3.40 -11.24 26.48
C MET A 147 2.36 -10.11 26.41
N PHE A 148 1.41 -10.18 25.47
CA PHE A 148 0.37 -9.17 25.29
C PHE A 148 -0.92 -9.53 26.02
N GLU A 149 -1.49 -8.52 26.68
CA GLU A 149 -2.90 -8.50 27.04
C GLU A 149 -3.74 -8.21 25.79
N LYS A 150 -4.75 -9.04 25.54
CA LYS A 150 -5.50 -9.05 24.27
C LYS A 150 -6.96 -9.46 24.46
N THR A 151 -7.77 -9.05 23.50
CA THR A 151 -9.16 -9.45 23.28
C THR A 151 -9.27 -10.28 22.00
N GLU A 152 -10.45 -10.83 21.72
CA GLU A 152 -10.67 -11.56 20.46
C GLU A 152 -10.56 -10.64 19.23
N GLU A 153 -10.93 -9.36 19.36
CA GLU A 153 -10.83 -8.37 18.27
C GLU A 153 -9.38 -7.96 17.99
N SER A 154 -8.57 -7.78 19.04
CA SER A 154 -7.18 -7.31 18.92
C SER A 154 -6.18 -8.42 18.57
N LYS A 155 -6.54 -9.68 18.82
CA LYS A 155 -5.66 -10.84 18.64
C LYS A 155 -5.06 -10.96 17.23
N ALA A 156 -5.84 -10.76 16.19
CA ALA A 156 -5.35 -10.89 14.81
C ALA A 156 -4.32 -9.79 14.45
N PHE A 157 -4.51 -8.57 14.95
CA PHE A 157 -3.61 -7.45 14.75
C PHE A 157 -2.31 -7.61 15.57
N LEU A 158 -2.41 -8.10 16.81
CA LEU A 158 -1.24 -8.44 17.61
C LEU A 158 -0.46 -9.62 17.04
N GLU A 159 -1.15 -10.58 16.42
CA GLU A 159 -0.52 -11.65 15.64
C GLU A 159 0.23 -11.13 14.43
N MET A 160 -0.33 -10.16 13.70
CA MET A 160 0.36 -9.46 12.62
C MET A 160 1.64 -8.80 13.15
N PHE A 161 1.50 -7.96 14.17
CA PHE A 161 2.62 -7.28 14.84
C PHE A 161 3.74 -8.26 15.24
N CYS A 162 3.42 -9.31 16.00
CA CYS A 162 4.40 -10.29 16.47
C CYS A 162 5.02 -11.11 15.32
N THR A 163 4.28 -11.39 14.25
CA THR A 163 4.79 -12.10 13.07
C THR A 163 5.85 -11.25 12.37
N LEU A 164 5.57 -9.96 12.19
CA LEU A 164 6.47 -9.01 11.54
C LEU A 164 7.73 -8.77 12.39
N CYS A 165 7.59 -8.55 13.70
CA CYS A 165 8.73 -8.45 14.63
C CYS A 165 9.62 -9.71 14.62
N SER A 166 9.05 -10.88 14.33
CA SER A 166 9.80 -12.14 14.21
C SER A 166 10.48 -12.34 12.84
N GLY A 167 10.33 -11.39 11.91
CA GLY A 167 10.84 -11.50 10.54
C GLY A 167 10.05 -12.47 9.65
N GLY A 168 8.77 -12.68 9.97
CA GLY A 168 7.85 -13.52 9.20
C GLY A 168 7.03 -12.73 8.18
N GLU A 169 6.34 -13.45 7.29
CA GLU A 169 5.34 -12.88 6.36
C GLU A 169 3.93 -13.03 6.95
N PHE A 170 3.13 -11.97 6.91
CA PHE A 170 1.75 -11.97 7.35
C PHE A 170 0.79 -11.64 6.20
N SER A 171 -0.32 -12.37 6.08
CA SER A 171 -1.38 -12.08 5.10
C SER A 171 -2.52 -11.32 5.79
N THR A 172 -2.82 -10.12 5.30
CA THR A 172 -3.88 -9.23 5.81
C THR A 172 -5.27 -9.86 5.76
N LYS A 173 -5.49 -10.88 4.91
CA LYS A 173 -6.73 -11.66 4.89
C LYS A 173 -7.05 -12.32 6.24
N LYS A 174 -6.04 -12.57 7.08
CA LYS A 174 -6.22 -13.11 8.44
C LYS A 174 -6.82 -12.10 9.43
N LEU A 175 -6.88 -10.82 9.07
CA LEU A 175 -7.55 -9.77 9.86
C LEU A 175 -9.06 -9.73 9.63
N ASN A 176 -9.56 -10.43 8.61
CA ASN A 176 -10.98 -10.48 8.29
C ASN A 176 -11.75 -11.37 9.28
N ALA A 177 -12.88 -10.87 9.77
CA ALA A 177 -13.83 -11.66 10.55
C ALA A 177 -14.47 -12.77 9.69
N LYS A 178 -14.97 -13.83 10.33
CA LYS A 178 -15.62 -14.95 9.62
C LYS A 178 -16.82 -14.45 8.80
N GLY A 179 -16.66 -14.37 7.48
CA GLY A 179 -17.71 -13.97 6.54
C GLY A 179 -17.65 -12.53 6.05
N GLU A 180 -16.68 -11.74 6.51
CA GLU A 180 -16.42 -10.38 6.05
C GLU A 180 -15.14 -10.34 5.20
N GLU A 181 -15.12 -9.55 4.12
CA GLU A 181 -13.92 -9.33 3.28
C GLU A 181 -13.51 -7.85 3.37
N THR A 182 -13.24 -7.38 4.59
CA THR A 182 -12.92 -5.98 4.90
C THR A 182 -11.54 -5.57 4.39
N TYR A 183 -10.52 -6.40 4.63
CA TYR A 183 -9.15 -6.20 4.22
C TYR A 183 -8.84 -7.02 2.97
N GLN A 184 -8.30 -6.36 1.95
CA GLN A 184 -7.79 -7.01 0.75
C GLN A 184 -6.57 -7.88 1.09
N ASP A 185 -6.39 -9.01 0.40
CA ASP A 185 -5.26 -9.91 0.64
C ASP A 185 -3.95 -9.32 0.11
N ALA A 186 -3.06 -9.00 1.04
CA ALA A 186 -1.69 -8.56 0.81
C ALA A 186 -0.76 -9.26 1.81
N LYS A 187 0.45 -9.57 1.35
CA LYS A 187 1.48 -10.25 2.13
C LYS A 187 2.52 -9.24 2.59
N ILE A 188 2.52 -8.93 3.87
CA ILE A 188 3.45 -7.97 4.47
C ILE A 188 4.67 -8.74 4.97
N SER A 189 5.86 -8.31 4.56
CA SER A 189 7.15 -8.75 5.10
C SER A 189 8.20 -7.65 4.94
N PHE A 190 9.14 -7.55 5.88
CA PHE A 190 10.22 -6.55 5.85
C PHE A 190 11.41 -7.01 4.99
N ASN A 191 11.12 -7.43 3.76
CA ASN A 191 12.14 -7.78 2.77
C ASN A 191 12.49 -6.56 1.89
N SER A 192 13.33 -6.76 0.86
CA SER A 192 13.74 -5.68 -0.05
C SER A 192 12.60 -5.03 -0.85
N SER A 193 11.43 -5.66 -0.95
CA SER A 193 10.25 -5.11 -1.62
C SER A 193 9.28 -4.38 -0.69
N TYR A 194 9.60 -4.26 0.61
CA TYR A 194 8.72 -3.57 1.56
C TYR A 194 8.49 -2.12 1.16
N ASP A 195 9.56 -1.36 0.91
CA ASP A 195 9.51 0.07 0.62
C ASP A 195 8.67 0.37 -0.64
N GLU A 196 8.70 -0.51 -1.65
CA GLU A 196 7.90 -0.37 -2.88
C GLU A 196 6.40 -0.61 -2.66
N ASN A 197 6.03 -1.41 -1.65
CA ASN A 197 4.66 -1.81 -1.37
C ASN A 197 4.06 -1.11 -0.14
N GLU A 198 4.85 -0.28 0.56
CA GLU A 198 4.46 0.39 1.80
C GLU A 198 3.16 1.19 1.66
N GLY A 199 3.05 2.01 0.61
CA GLY A 199 1.85 2.79 0.32
C GLY A 199 0.60 1.92 0.10
N ALA A 200 0.75 0.76 -0.53
CA ALA A 200 -0.34 -0.19 -0.72
C ALA A 200 -0.76 -0.85 0.61
N TYR A 201 0.21 -1.18 1.48
CA TYR A 201 -0.10 -1.69 2.81
C TYR A 201 -0.80 -0.65 3.67
N GLN A 202 -0.39 0.62 3.58
CA GLN A 202 -1.03 1.73 4.27
C GLN A 202 -2.47 1.94 3.78
N GLU A 203 -2.73 1.85 2.47
CA GLU A 203 -4.08 1.94 1.91
C GLU A 203 -4.99 0.79 2.42
N ILE A 204 -4.45 -0.43 2.53
CA ILE A 204 -5.20 -1.60 3.00
C ILE A 204 -5.51 -1.53 4.50
N LEU A 205 -4.52 -1.16 5.32
CA LEU A 205 -4.62 -1.21 6.78
C LEU A 205 -5.21 0.06 7.38
N GLY A 206 -5.14 1.20 6.69
CA GLY A 206 -5.60 2.49 7.20
C GLY A 206 -4.91 2.85 8.51
N ASP A 207 -5.69 3.09 9.56
CA ASP A 207 -5.17 3.46 10.88
C ASP A 207 -4.38 2.34 11.56
N PHE A 208 -4.61 1.07 11.20
CA PHE A 208 -3.84 -0.07 11.74
C PHE A 208 -2.42 -0.17 11.17
N PHE A 209 -2.08 0.63 10.14
CA PHE A 209 -0.73 0.66 9.57
C PHE A 209 0.32 1.13 10.58
N ASP A 210 -0.05 1.99 11.54
CA ASP A 210 0.85 2.44 12.60
C ASP A 210 1.47 1.25 13.39
N LEU A 211 0.76 0.10 13.48
CA LEU A 211 1.30 -1.13 14.08
C LEU A 211 2.44 -1.74 13.26
N VAL A 212 2.37 -1.65 11.93
CA VAL A 212 3.41 -2.14 11.01
C VAL A 212 4.67 -1.29 11.15
N ASP A 213 4.53 0.03 11.25
CA ASP A 213 5.67 0.95 11.46
C ASP A 213 6.41 0.66 12.77
N ILE A 214 5.65 0.42 13.85
CA ILE A 214 6.25 0.05 15.15
C ILE A 214 6.93 -1.32 15.05
N ALA A 215 6.30 -2.30 14.39
CA ALA A 215 6.91 -3.61 14.18
C ALA A 215 8.19 -3.51 13.34
N LYS A 216 8.23 -2.61 12.36
CA LYS A 216 9.41 -2.35 11.53
C LYS A 216 10.56 -1.81 12.37
N ALA A 217 10.30 -0.88 13.28
CA ALA A 217 11.33 -0.35 14.17
C ALA A 217 11.94 -1.42 15.10
N VAL A 218 11.11 -2.35 15.61
CA VAL A 218 11.59 -3.52 16.36
C VAL A 218 12.44 -4.43 15.46
N PHE A 219 11.94 -4.76 14.27
CA PHE A 219 12.63 -5.61 13.32
C PHE A 219 13.98 -5.03 12.90
N ASP A 220 14.03 -3.75 12.52
CA ASP A 220 15.24 -3.05 12.12
C ASP A 220 16.27 -2.99 13.27
N TYR A 221 15.82 -2.87 14.53
CA TYR A 221 16.72 -2.99 15.69
C TYR A 221 17.29 -4.41 15.82
N CYS A 222 16.46 -5.45 15.72
CA CYS A 222 16.90 -6.83 15.81
C CYS A 222 17.86 -7.19 14.66
N ASP A 223 17.58 -6.78 13.43
CA ASP A 223 18.46 -7.02 12.28
C ASP A 223 19.78 -6.27 12.42
N LEU A 224 19.75 -5.01 12.90
CA LEU A 224 20.98 -4.26 13.18
C LEU A 224 21.81 -4.90 14.30
N SER A 225 21.16 -5.36 15.37
CA SER A 225 21.80 -6.11 16.45
C SER A 225 22.35 -7.45 15.96
N ASP A 226 21.71 -8.07 14.97
CA ASP A 226 22.20 -9.28 14.32
C ASP A 226 23.48 -8.98 13.53
N ILE A 227 23.45 -7.94 12.69
CA ILE A 227 24.58 -7.45 11.88
C ILE A 227 25.79 -7.13 12.75
N LEU A 228 25.61 -6.41 13.87
CA LEU A 228 26.71 -5.99 14.73
C LEU A 228 27.30 -7.15 15.55
N ASN A 229 26.51 -8.17 15.88
CA ASN A 229 27.00 -9.34 16.62
C ASN A 229 27.75 -9.01 17.92
N GLY A 230 27.28 -7.98 18.65
CA GLY A 230 27.92 -7.52 19.88
C GLY A 230 29.17 -6.65 19.67
N ASN A 231 29.56 -6.37 18.42
CA ASN A 231 30.64 -5.44 18.12
C ASN A 231 30.17 -3.98 18.15
N ASP A 232 31.09 -3.07 18.47
CA ASP A 232 30.84 -1.62 18.56
C ASP A 232 30.85 -0.88 17.21
N ASN A 233 31.19 -1.57 16.12
CA ASN A 233 31.32 -1.01 14.78
C ASN A 233 31.13 -2.09 13.69
N LEU A 234 30.80 -1.65 12.47
CA LEU A 234 30.49 -2.52 11.33
C LEU A 234 31.74 -3.25 10.82
N SER A 235 32.88 -2.56 10.79
CA SER A 235 34.14 -3.13 10.29
C SER A 235 34.57 -4.35 11.12
N SER A 236 34.50 -4.28 12.44
CA SER A 236 34.75 -5.43 13.32
C SER A 236 33.75 -6.57 13.08
N ALA A 237 32.46 -6.26 13.02
CA ALA A 237 31.42 -7.27 12.81
C ALA A 237 31.56 -8.01 11.47
N PHE A 238 31.85 -7.29 10.39
CA PHE A 238 32.02 -7.91 9.07
C PHE A 238 33.37 -8.64 8.91
N VAL A 239 34.41 -8.24 9.64
CA VAL A 239 35.65 -9.03 9.74
C VAL A 239 35.38 -10.35 10.48
N GLU A 240 34.68 -10.31 11.61
CA GLU A 240 34.31 -11.52 12.37
C GLU A 240 33.42 -12.47 11.54
N LEU A 241 32.48 -11.92 10.77
CA LEU A 241 31.66 -12.70 9.84
C LEU A 241 32.51 -13.40 8.77
N TYR A 242 33.50 -12.69 8.20
CA TYR A 242 34.41 -13.26 7.21
C TYR A 242 35.28 -14.37 7.81
N ASP A 243 35.83 -14.16 9.00
CA ASP A 243 36.66 -15.16 9.68
C ASP A 243 35.85 -16.39 10.09
N SER A 244 34.62 -16.20 10.56
CA SER A 244 33.68 -17.27 10.85
C SER A 244 33.36 -18.09 9.60
N HIS A 245 33.03 -17.42 8.48
CA HIS A 245 32.82 -18.07 7.19
C HIS A 245 34.06 -18.89 6.78
N LYS A 246 35.25 -18.32 6.87
CA LYS A 246 36.51 -18.97 6.49
C LYS A 246 36.77 -20.24 7.33
N SER A 247 36.56 -20.16 8.64
CA SER A 247 36.71 -21.29 9.56
C SER A 247 35.70 -22.40 9.25
N GLN A 248 34.41 -22.04 9.11
CA GLN A 248 33.33 -22.96 8.75
C GLN A 248 33.59 -23.64 7.40
N LEU A 249 34.04 -22.90 6.40
CA LEU A 249 34.34 -23.42 5.06
C LEU A 249 35.50 -24.42 5.10
N SER A 250 36.53 -24.12 5.87
CA SER A 250 37.68 -25.02 6.05
C SER A 250 37.25 -26.33 6.72
N ALA A 251 36.40 -26.24 7.76
CA ALA A 251 35.86 -27.40 8.45
C ALA A 251 35.00 -28.26 7.52
N LEU A 252 34.06 -27.65 6.79
CA LEU A 252 33.18 -28.36 5.86
C LEU A 252 33.97 -29.04 4.74
N LYS A 253 34.96 -28.36 4.16
CA LYS A 253 35.86 -28.95 3.15
C LYS A 253 36.64 -30.14 3.67
N SER A 254 37.09 -30.08 4.93
CA SER A 254 37.83 -31.17 5.58
C SER A 254 36.94 -32.40 5.79
N ILE A 255 35.71 -32.19 6.26
CA ILE A 255 34.69 -33.24 6.42
C ILE A 255 34.39 -33.90 5.07
N CYS A 256 34.16 -33.12 4.01
CA CYS A 256 33.89 -33.67 2.68
C CYS A 256 35.04 -34.55 2.17
N LYS A 257 36.28 -34.08 2.29
CA LYS A 257 37.47 -34.85 1.89
C LYS A 257 37.65 -36.12 2.73
N ARG A 258 37.32 -36.07 4.02
CA ARG A 258 37.38 -37.23 4.90
C ARG A 258 36.39 -38.31 4.47
N ILE A 259 35.14 -37.91 4.19
CA ILE A 259 34.09 -38.80 3.68
C ILE A 259 34.54 -39.40 2.34
N ASP A 260 35.04 -38.58 1.42
CA ASP A 260 35.51 -39.05 0.11
C ASP A 260 36.64 -40.08 0.25
N ASN A 261 37.63 -39.81 1.10
CA ASN A 261 38.74 -40.73 1.34
C ASN A 261 38.30 -42.04 2.00
N GLN A 262 37.39 -41.98 2.98
CA GLN A 262 36.89 -43.18 3.68
C GLN A 262 36.06 -44.09 2.75
N ASN A 263 35.36 -43.52 1.78
CA ASN A 263 34.46 -44.25 0.89
C ASN A 263 35.03 -44.48 -0.52
N GLY A 264 36.25 -44.00 -0.80
CA GLY A 264 36.87 -44.08 -2.12
C GLY A 264 36.13 -43.28 -3.20
N PHE A 265 35.43 -42.20 -2.83
CA PHE A 265 34.67 -41.39 -3.79
C PHE A 265 35.60 -40.48 -4.58
N ILE A 266 35.45 -40.53 -5.90
CA ILE A 266 36.21 -39.74 -6.87
C ILE A 266 35.27 -39.19 -7.97
N GLY A 267 35.71 -38.14 -8.67
CA GLY A 267 34.95 -37.53 -9.76
C GLY A 267 33.56 -37.06 -9.30
N GLU A 268 32.52 -37.40 -10.07
CA GLU A 268 31.13 -37.03 -9.79
C GLU A 268 30.55 -37.65 -8.50
N LYS A 269 31.16 -38.73 -7.98
CA LYS A 269 30.75 -39.34 -6.71
C LYS A 269 31.29 -38.60 -5.49
N SER A 270 32.32 -37.77 -5.66
CA SER A 270 32.94 -37.00 -4.58
C SER A 270 31.96 -35.98 -4.01
N ILE A 271 31.78 -36.03 -2.69
CA ILE A 271 30.99 -35.07 -1.93
C ILE A 271 31.63 -33.68 -2.03
N TYR A 272 32.96 -33.60 -1.98
CA TYR A 272 33.67 -32.34 -2.17
C TYR A 272 33.37 -31.73 -3.55
N VAL A 273 33.37 -32.54 -4.62
CA VAL A 273 33.07 -32.06 -5.98
C VAL A 273 31.62 -31.56 -6.08
N LYS A 274 30.64 -32.33 -5.58
CA LYS A 274 29.22 -31.94 -5.59
C LYS A 274 28.99 -30.61 -4.88
N LEU A 275 29.54 -30.44 -3.68
CA LEU A 275 29.32 -29.24 -2.87
C LEU A 275 30.09 -28.00 -3.36
N PHE A 276 31.28 -28.16 -3.95
CA PHE A 276 32.18 -27.03 -4.21
C PHE A 276 32.59 -26.80 -5.66
N ASN A 277 32.47 -27.80 -6.54
CA ASN A 277 33.04 -27.75 -7.89
C ASN A 277 32.04 -28.06 -9.02
N ASP A 278 30.84 -28.54 -8.74
CA ASP A 278 29.82 -28.78 -9.78
C ASP A 278 29.21 -27.44 -10.25
N PRO A 279 29.45 -26.99 -11.49
CA PRO A 279 28.93 -25.71 -11.96
C PRO A 279 27.44 -25.74 -12.31
N ASN A 280 26.84 -26.93 -12.45
CA ASN A 280 25.45 -27.11 -12.89
C ASN A 280 24.45 -27.21 -11.73
N ASP A 281 24.91 -27.56 -10.53
CA ASP A 281 24.05 -27.68 -9.36
C ASP A 281 23.57 -26.29 -8.90
N LYS A 282 22.26 -26.17 -8.65
CA LYS A 282 21.59 -24.91 -8.28
C LYS A 282 21.60 -24.65 -6.78
N SER A 283 22.07 -25.60 -5.97
CA SER A 283 21.96 -25.60 -4.53
C SER A 283 23.30 -25.64 -3.81
N ASN A 284 24.41 -25.78 -4.54
CA ASN A 284 25.74 -25.95 -3.97
C ASN A 284 26.47 -24.61 -3.69
N TYR A 285 27.71 -24.66 -3.20
CA TYR A 285 28.46 -23.48 -2.77
C TYR A 285 28.76 -22.47 -3.93
N PRO A 286 29.17 -22.90 -5.14
CA PRO A 286 29.21 -22.04 -6.33
C PRO A 286 27.92 -21.28 -6.60
N ALA A 287 26.76 -21.97 -6.58
CA ALA A 287 25.46 -21.34 -6.79
C ALA A 287 25.09 -20.36 -5.65
N PHE A 288 25.43 -20.69 -4.40
CA PHE A 288 25.19 -19.82 -3.25
C PHE A 288 26.08 -18.56 -3.22
N THR A 289 27.33 -18.69 -3.64
CA THR A 289 28.28 -17.55 -3.71
C THR A 289 28.23 -16.80 -5.04
N ASN A 290 27.44 -17.29 -6.01
CA ASN A 290 27.35 -16.78 -7.36
C ASN A 290 28.74 -16.69 -8.05
N ASN A 291 29.55 -17.72 -7.89
CA ASN A 291 30.92 -17.77 -8.38
C ASN A 291 31.16 -19.09 -9.11
N LYS A 292 31.64 -19.04 -10.36
CA LYS A 292 31.93 -20.22 -11.20
C LYS A 292 30.74 -21.18 -11.37
N THR A 293 29.52 -20.64 -11.47
CA THR A 293 28.29 -21.41 -11.74
C THR A 293 27.77 -21.11 -13.15
N LEU A 294 27.10 -22.08 -13.78
CA LEU A 294 26.35 -21.93 -15.03
C LEU A 294 24.87 -21.58 -14.77
N VAL A 295 24.49 -21.36 -13.51
CA VAL A 295 23.13 -21.07 -13.08
C VAL A 295 22.90 -19.57 -13.05
N ASP A 296 21.83 -19.10 -13.69
CA ASP A 296 21.52 -17.67 -13.82
C ASP A 296 21.12 -16.98 -12.50
N LYS A 297 20.76 -17.75 -11.46
CA LYS A 297 20.24 -17.22 -10.20
C LYS A 297 21.00 -17.77 -9.00
N ARG A 298 21.38 -16.86 -8.10
CA ARG A 298 21.97 -17.17 -6.80
C ARG A 298 21.04 -18.04 -5.95
N CYS A 299 21.58 -19.11 -5.37
CA CYS A 299 20.91 -19.96 -4.38
C CYS A 299 20.68 -19.18 -3.07
N ASP A 300 19.48 -19.28 -2.49
CA ASP A 300 19.22 -18.72 -1.16
C ASP A 300 19.84 -19.59 -0.05
N ILE A 301 20.07 -19.00 1.12
CA ILE A 301 20.76 -19.67 2.23
C ILE A 301 20.00 -20.90 2.74
N HIS A 302 18.67 -20.88 2.74
CA HIS A 302 17.87 -22.00 3.23
C HIS A 302 18.02 -23.22 2.32
N THR A 303 17.97 -23.00 0.99
CA THR A 303 18.21 -24.05 0.01
C THR A 303 19.63 -24.63 0.11
N PHE A 304 20.64 -23.77 0.28
CA PHE A 304 22.04 -24.20 0.44
C PHE A 304 22.25 -25.01 1.73
N ASP A 305 21.78 -24.51 2.87
CA ASP A 305 21.96 -25.15 4.18
C ASP A 305 21.25 -26.50 4.24
N LYS A 306 20.06 -26.59 3.64
CA LYS A 306 19.34 -27.85 3.46
C LYS A 306 20.16 -28.84 2.61
N TYR A 307 20.72 -28.39 1.50
CA TYR A 307 21.51 -29.23 0.61
C TYR A 307 22.79 -29.77 1.27
N VAL A 308 23.52 -28.92 2.01
CA VAL A 308 24.69 -29.35 2.80
C VAL A 308 24.28 -30.41 3.82
N LYS A 309 23.18 -30.19 4.54
CA LYS A 309 22.68 -31.13 5.55
C LYS A 309 22.35 -32.50 4.93
N GLU A 310 21.53 -32.52 3.88
CA GLU A 310 21.13 -33.76 3.21
C GLU A 310 22.31 -34.52 2.59
N THR A 311 23.34 -33.80 2.14
CA THR A 311 24.53 -34.41 1.53
C THR A 311 25.44 -35.09 2.56
N ILE A 312 25.56 -34.54 3.77
CA ILE A 312 26.49 -35.03 4.80
C ILE A 312 25.83 -36.00 5.78
N LEU A 313 24.53 -35.85 6.06
CA LEU A 313 23.77 -36.66 7.03
C LEU A 313 23.95 -38.19 6.86
N PRO A 314 23.99 -38.76 5.63
CA PRO A 314 24.19 -40.21 5.44
C PRO A 314 25.51 -40.74 5.99
N TYR A 315 26.49 -39.87 6.21
CA TYR A 315 27.85 -40.20 6.65
C TYR A 315 28.14 -39.71 8.08
N GLU A 316 27.15 -39.18 8.80
CA GLU A 316 27.32 -38.60 10.14
C GLU A 316 27.96 -39.60 11.12
N SER A 317 27.60 -40.89 11.03
CA SER A 317 28.13 -41.96 11.88
C SER A 317 29.59 -42.32 11.60
N SER A 318 30.14 -41.97 10.42
CA SER A 318 31.55 -42.25 10.08
C SER A 318 32.51 -41.14 10.51
N LEU A 319 31.98 -39.99 10.95
CA LEU A 319 32.74 -38.87 11.46
C LEU A 319 33.18 -39.14 12.91
N THR A 320 34.46 -38.93 13.20
CA THR A 320 35.03 -39.16 14.54
C THR A 320 35.93 -38.01 14.98
N GLY A 321 36.14 -37.88 16.29
CA GLY A 321 37.02 -36.86 16.86
C GLY A 321 36.62 -35.43 16.46
N ARG A 322 37.59 -34.66 15.95
CA ARG A 322 37.39 -33.24 15.57
C ARG A 322 36.34 -33.06 14.47
N ASP A 323 36.23 -33.99 13.53
CA ASP A 323 35.27 -33.89 12.42
C ASP A 323 33.82 -34.04 12.90
N ALA A 324 33.57 -34.91 13.89
CA ALA A 324 32.26 -35.05 14.51
C ALA A 324 31.84 -33.77 15.24
N VAL A 325 32.75 -33.17 16.02
CA VAL A 325 32.49 -31.90 16.73
C VAL A 325 32.22 -30.76 15.75
N ASN A 326 33.05 -30.63 14.71
CA ASN A 326 32.86 -29.64 13.66
C ASN A 326 31.51 -29.84 12.94
N TRP A 327 31.14 -31.08 12.63
CA TRP A 327 29.87 -31.35 11.98
C TRP A 327 28.67 -30.97 12.85
N GLN A 328 28.67 -31.28 14.16
CA GLN A 328 27.58 -30.87 15.05
C GLN A 328 27.40 -29.35 15.07
N MET A 329 28.51 -28.60 15.12
CA MET A 329 28.46 -27.13 15.03
C MET A 329 27.88 -26.66 13.69
N LEU A 330 28.37 -27.18 12.56
CA LEU A 330 27.91 -26.77 11.22
C LEU A 330 26.45 -27.17 10.97
N LYS A 331 26.03 -28.35 11.43
CA LYS A 331 24.66 -28.85 11.36
C LYS A 331 23.71 -27.94 12.14
N SER A 332 24.08 -27.54 13.35
CA SER A 332 23.30 -26.59 14.16
C SER A 332 23.16 -25.23 13.46
N LEU A 333 24.22 -24.72 12.83
CA LEU A 333 24.16 -23.49 12.02
C LEU A 333 23.26 -23.65 10.79
N ALA A 334 23.34 -24.78 10.10
CA ALA A 334 22.50 -25.08 8.93
C ALA A 334 21.01 -25.21 9.29
N GLU A 335 20.69 -25.72 10.47
CA GLU A 335 19.31 -25.79 10.97
C GLU A 335 18.71 -24.41 11.29
N GLN A 336 19.56 -23.39 11.42
CA GLN A 336 19.19 -22.00 11.69
C GLN A 336 19.26 -21.10 10.45
N ASP A 337 19.60 -21.63 9.26
CA ASP A 337 19.91 -20.84 8.06
C ASP A 337 21.07 -19.85 8.27
N ARG A 338 22.13 -20.29 8.98
CA ARG A 338 23.28 -19.46 9.39
C ARG A 338 24.63 -20.05 8.99
N LEU A 339 24.66 -21.13 8.23
CA LEU A 339 25.92 -21.70 7.77
C LEU A 339 26.52 -20.84 6.64
N LEU A 340 27.82 -20.54 6.72
CA LEU A 340 28.58 -19.86 5.66
C LEU A 340 27.98 -18.51 5.21
N GLN A 341 27.41 -17.75 6.14
CA GLN A 341 26.85 -16.43 5.84
C GLN A 341 27.86 -15.52 5.13
N THR A 342 27.36 -14.67 4.24
CA THR A 342 28.16 -13.68 3.50
C THR A 342 27.64 -12.29 3.73
N ILE A 343 28.49 -11.28 3.60
CA ILE A 343 28.11 -9.86 3.73
C ILE A 343 26.99 -9.51 2.74
N ALA A 344 26.98 -10.12 1.56
CA ALA A 344 25.98 -9.90 0.52
C ALA A 344 24.58 -10.47 0.83
N LEU A 345 24.40 -11.24 1.91
CA LEU A 345 23.07 -11.66 2.37
C LEU A 345 22.40 -10.60 3.25
N ARG A 346 23.18 -9.69 3.83
CA ARG A 346 22.66 -8.65 4.73
C ARG A 346 22.21 -7.46 3.89
N SER A 347 21.00 -6.98 4.17
CA SER A 347 20.52 -5.77 3.50
C SER A 347 21.30 -4.57 4.01
N THR A 348 21.91 -3.82 3.10
CA THR A 348 22.54 -2.54 3.45
C THR A 348 21.50 -1.44 3.72
N SER A 349 20.22 -1.66 3.35
CA SER A 349 19.14 -0.70 3.59
C SER A 349 18.85 -0.49 5.07
N VAL A 350 19.10 -1.50 5.92
CA VAL A 350 18.86 -1.44 7.37
C VAL A 350 19.97 -0.67 8.09
N ILE A 351 21.17 -0.58 7.50
CA ILE A 351 22.33 0.04 8.15
C ILE A 351 22.14 1.56 8.20
N PRO A 352 22.01 2.14 9.40
CA PRO A 352 21.86 3.58 9.54
C PRO A 352 23.20 4.28 9.33
N MET A 353 23.14 5.48 8.73
CA MET A 353 24.32 6.24 8.35
C MET A 353 25.26 6.59 9.51
N GLN A 354 24.74 6.71 10.72
CA GLN A 354 25.50 7.02 11.93
C GLN A 354 26.60 5.99 12.25
N LEU A 355 26.41 4.71 11.92
CA LEU A 355 27.45 3.68 12.14
C LEU A 355 28.66 3.92 11.24
N HIS A 356 28.42 4.21 9.97
CA HIS A 356 29.45 4.62 9.04
C HIS A 356 30.11 5.94 9.44
N GLN A 357 29.32 6.88 9.96
CA GLN A 357 29.83 8.16 10.46
C GLN A 357 30.83 7.99 11.60
N LYS A 358 30.51 7.11 12.57
CA LYS A 358 31.38 6.83 13.72
C LYS A 358 32.73 6.32 13.27
N GLU A 359 32.75 5.37 12.32
CA GLU A 359 34.01 4.86 11.75
C GLU A 359 34.77 5.93 10.96
N LEU A 360 34.07 6.74 10.15
CA LEU A 360 34.67 7.82 9.37
C LEU A 360 35.38 8.84 10.28
N LYS A 361 34.71 9.27 11.36
CA LYS A 361 35.30 10.19 12.36
C LYS A 361 36.56 9.60 12.99
N ILE A 362 36.58 8.32 13.33
CA ILE A 362 37.77 7.65 13.90
C ILE A 362 38.90 7.60 12.88
N ILE A 363 38.61 7.19 11.63
CA ILE A 363 39.60 7.10 10.55
C ILE A 363 40.21 8.48 10.24
N LEU A 364 39.39 9.53 10.13
CA LEU A 364 39.87 10.89 9.87
C LEU A 364 40.71 11.41 11.03
N LYS A 365 40.27 11.21 12.28
CA LYS A 365 41.05 11.57 13.47
C LYS A 365 42.42 10.89 13.50
N ASN A 366 42.50 9.60 13.18
CA ASN A 366 43.78 8.88 13.08
C ASN A 366 44.64 9.39 11.92
N ALA A 367 44.04 9.70 10.77
CA ALA A 367 44.77 10.28 9.64
C ALA A 367 45.38 11.66 9.98
N VAL A 368 44.65 12.49 10.70
CA VAL A 368 45.13 13.80 11.20
C VAL A 368 46.24 13.61 12.23
N SER A 369 46.09 12.70 13.20
CA SER A 369 47.13 12.45 14.21
C SER A 369 48.44 11.89 13.60
N ARG A 370 48.34 11.19 12.47
CA ARG A 370 49.46 10.70 11.66
C ARG A 370 50.06 11.77 10.74
N ASN A 371 49.53 12.98 10.72
CA ASN A 371 49.94 14.07 9.81
C ASN A 371 49.88 13.70 8.33
N ILE A 372 48.86 12.92 7.91
CA ILE A 372 48.65 12.64 6.49
C ILE A 372 48.32 13.97 5.78
N LYS A 373 49.17 14.35 4.84
CA LYS A 373 49.13 15.65 4.16
C LYS A 373 47.76 15.93 3.53
N GLY A 374 47.20 17.11 3.83
CA GLY A 374 45.96 17.59 3.21
C GLY A 374 44.67 17.12 3.88
N VAL A 375 44.73 16.20 4.86
CA VAL A 375 43.52 15.63 5.49
C VAL A 375 42.92 16.59 6.52
N ALA A 376 43.74 17.24 7.34
CA ALA A 376 43.27 18.17 8.38
C ALA A 376 42.50 19.36 7.79
N GLU A 377 42.89 19.81 6.60
CA GLU A 377 42.28 20.95 5.89
C GLU A 377 40.92 20.60 5.25
N ILE A 378 40.60 19.32 5.08
CA ILE A 378 39.39 18.85 4.39
C ILE A 378 38.49 17.94 5.24
N GLU A 379 38.89 17.57 6.46
CA GLU A 379 38.14 16.68 7.36
C GLU A 379 36.67 17.14 7.50
N GLU A 380 36.46 18.42 7.82
CA GLU A 380 35.10 18.97 7.99
C GLU A 380 34.29 18.89 6.69
N LYS A 381 34.92 19.12 5.53
CA LYS A 381 34.25 19.02 4.22
C LYS A 381 33.87 17.58 3.89
N ILE A 382 34.70 16.59 4.26
CA ILE A 382 34.39 15.17 4.09
C ILE A 382 33.19 14.77 4.97
N LEU A 383 33.16 15.24 6.23
CA LEU A 383 32.02 14.98 7.13
C LEU A 383 30.73 15.63 6.61
N LYS A 384 30.79 16.88 6.15
CA LYS A 384 29.64 17.57 5.52
C LYS A 384 29.18 16.85 4.25
N LEU A 385 30.10 16.41 3.38
CA LEU A 385 29.78 15.62 2.19
C LEU A 385 29.07 14.30 2.55
N PHE A 386 29.47 13.65 3.63
CA PHE A 386 28.87 12.41 4.10
C PHE A 386 27.45 12.62 4.67
N GLN A 387 27.24 13.69 5.43
CA GLN A 387 25.95 14.03 6.05
C GLN A 387 24.98 14.72 5.09
N TYR A 388 25.45 15.15 3.92
CA TYR A 388 24.67 15.91 2.96
C TYR A 388 23.42 15.15 2.48
N LYS A 389 22.25 15.77 2.70
CA LYS A 389 20.95 15.32 2.22
C LYS A 389 20.14 16.54 1.78
N ILE A 390 19.75 16.56 0.52
CA ILE A 390 18.82 17.58 0.01
C ILE A 390 17.42 17.21 0.49
N PRO A 391 16.71 18.10 1.22
CA PRO A 391 15.32 17.85 1.56
C PRO A 391 14.46 17.73 0.31
N TYR A 392 13.52 16.79 0.32
CA TYR A 392 12.71 16.46 -0.86
C TYR A 392 11.93 17.67 -1.41
N TYR A 393 11.50 18.57 -0.52
CA TYR A 393 10.76 19.78 -0.88
C TYR A 393 11.60 20.81 -1.67
N CYS A 394 12.94 20.75 -1.64
CA CYS A 394 13.77 21.66 -2.42
C CYS A 394 13.69 21.38 -3.94
N GLY A 395 13.64 20.10 -4.31
CA GLY A 395 13.88 19.68 -5.69
C GLY A 395 15.32 20.00 -6.15
N PRO A 396 15.55 20.21 -7.46
CA PRO A 396 16.85 20.61 -7.98
C PRO A 396 17.30 21.97 -7.39
N LEU A 397 18.54 22.06 -6.91
CA LEU A 397 19.11 23.29 -6.33
C LEU A 397 19.56 24.29 -7.43
N THR A 398 18.63 24.75 -8.27
CA THR A 398 18.91 25.64 -9.41
C THR A 398 17.73 26.53 -9.72
N THR A 399 17.99 27.76 -10.17
CA THR A 399 16.92 28.67 -10.64
C THR A 399 16.46 28.38 -12.08
N LYS A 400 17.13 27.48 -12.79
CA LYS A 400 16.87 27.19 -14.21
C LYS A 400 15.81 26.11 -14.46
N SER A 401 15.38 25.43 -13.41
CA SER A 401 14.43 24.32 -13.52
C SER A 401 13.07 24.76 -13.01
N ASP A 402 12.03 24.56 -13.81
CA ASP A 402 10.64 24.81 -13.39
C ASP A 402 10.22 23.92 -12.20
N TYR A 403 10.91 22.79 -12.02
CA TYR A 403 10.73 21.89 -10.87
C TYR A 403 11.53 22.27 -9.62
N SER A 404 12.21 23.42 -9.61
CA SER A 404 12.95 23.88 -8.43
C SER A 404 12.07 24.73 -7.52
N ASN A 405 12.01 24.33 -6.26
CA ASN A 405 11.34 25.10 -5.22
C ASN A 405 12.31 25.94 -4.40
N VAL A 406 13.61 25.85 -4.67
CA VAL A 406 14.62 26.56 -3.89
C VAL A 406 14.45 28.06 -4.05
N VAL A 407 14.32 28.73 -2.91
CA VAL A 407 14.45 30.17 -2.76
C VAL A 407 15.85 30.44 -2.21
N PHE A 408 16.64 31.21 -2.94
CA PHE A 408 17.97 31.61 -2.51
C PHE A 408 17.87 32.86 -1.65
N LYS A 409 18.64 32.92 -0.55
CA LYS A 409 18.74 34.15 0.23
C LYS A 409 19.25 35.28 -0.67
N ASN A 410 18.68 36.48 -0.49
CA ASN A 410 18.97 37.67 -1.29
C ASN A 410 18.70 37.51 -2.80
N ASN A 411 18.01 36.44 -3.24
CA ASN A 411 17.75 36.12 -4.64
C ASN A 411 19.01 35.93 -5.51
N GLU A 412 20.15 35.55 -4.91
CA GLU A 412 21.41 35.33 -5.64
C GLU A 412 21.73 33.84 -5.83
N TYR A 413 21.68 33.38 -7.08
CA TYR A 413 22.08 32.02 -7.43
C TYR A 413 23.61 31.86 -7.47
N ARG A 414 24.12 30.79 -6.87
CA ARG A 414 25.49 30.30 -7.08
C ARG A 414 25.55 28.77 -7.10
N PRO A 415 26.54 28.15 -7.76
CA PRO A 415 26.76 26.72 -7.65
C PRO A 415 26.99 26.31 -6.18
N LEU A 416 26.13 25.45 -5.67
CA LEU A 416 26.17 24.98 -4.27
C LEU A 416 27.02 23.71 -4.16
N LYS A 417 27.79 23.64 -3.07
CA LYS A 417 28.51 22.45 -2.64
C LYS A 417 27.85 21.88 -1.38
N PRO A 418 28.11 20.61 -1.06
CA PRO A 418 27.54 19.98 0.14
C PRO A 418 27.81 20.69 1.47
N TRP A 419 28.86 21.53 1.54
CA TRP A 419 29.26 22.22 2.77
C TRP A 419 28.84 23.70 2.87
N ASP A 420 28.16 24.25 1.87
CA ASP A 420 27.73 25.66 1.85
C ASP A 420 26.27 25.88 1.38
N TYR A 421 25.50 24.81 1.14
CA TYR A 421 24.11 24.90 0.69
C TYR A 421 23.14 25.41 1.78
N GLU A 422 23.34 25.04 3.05
CA GLU A 422 22.44 25.40 4.16
C GLU A 422 22.37 26.91 4.40
N GLU A 423 23.49 27.60 4.19
CA GLU A 423 23.58 29.04 4.38
C GLU A 423 22.96 29.81 3.21
N ALA A 424 23.00 29.25 2.01
CA ALA A 424 22.54 29.89 0.77
C ALA A 424 21.02 29.82 0.54
N ILE A 425 20.34 28.85 1.15
CA ILE A 425 18.92 28.58 0.93
C ILE A 425 18.06 29.29 1.99
N ASP A 426 17.01 29.96 1.54
CA ASP A 426 15.90 30.38 2.40
C ASP A 426 14.97 29.18 2.60
N TRP A 427 15.10 28.51 3.74
CA TRP A 427 14.39 27.28 4.05
C TRP A 427 12.88 27.48 4.18
N ASP A 428 12.46 28.57 4.81
CA ASP A 428 11.05 28.91 5.00
C ASP A 428 10.41 29.24 3.64
N GLY A 429 11.05 30.11 2.85
CA GLY A 429 10.59 30.46 1.51
C GLY A 429 10.58 29.26 0.55
N THR A 430 11.60 28.41 0.60
CA THR A 430 11.69 27.18 -0.21
C THR A 430 10.55 26.22 0.12
N LYS A 431 10.29 26.02 1.41
CA LYS A 431 9.21 25.15 1.85
C LYS A 431 7.87 25.72 1.46
N GLN A 432 7.63 27.02 1.67
CA GLN A 432 6.41 27.68 1.24
C GLN A 432 6.16 27.54 -0.27
N LYS A 433 7.18 27.79 -1.11
CA LYS A 433 7.08 27.68 -2.57
C LYS A 433 6.74 26.24 -3.00
N PHE A 434 7.39 25.24 -2.41
CA PHE A 434 7.05 23.84 -2.68
C PHE A 434 5.59 23.54 -2.35
N MET A 435 5.14 23.97 -1.17
CA MET A 435 3.80 23.68 -0.67
C MET A 435 2.70 24.39 -1.47
N GLU A 436 2.92 25.64 -1.91
CA GLU A 436 2.01 26.35 -2.81
C GLU A 436 1.86 25.62 -4.16
N GLY A 437 2.93 24.97 -4.64
CA GLY A 437 2.92 24.15 -5.85
C GLY A 437 2.20 22.79 -5.71
N LEU A 438 1.97 22.30 -4.49
CA LEU A 438 1.31 21.01 -4.24
C LEU A 438 -0.23 21.08 -4.19
N THR A 439 -0.80 22.29 -4.15
CA THR A 439 -2.26 22.43 -4.01
C THR A 439 -2.94 22.33 -5.38
N ASN A 440 -3.78 21.31 -5.56
CA ASN A 440 -4.56 21.14 -6.79
C ASN A 440 -5.50 22.34 -7.05
N LYS A 441 -5.86 22.53 -8.31
CA LYS A 441 -6.87 23.52 -8.73
C LYS A 441 -8.28 22.94 -8.69
N CYS A 442 -9.25 23.80 -8.42
CA CYS A 442 -10.65 23.39 -8.33
C CYS A 442 -11.19 22.96 -9.69
N THR A 443 -12.02 21.92 -9.65
CA THR A 443 -12.70 21.37 -10.82
C THR A 443 -13.50 22.43 -11.58
N TYR A 444 -14.17 23.33 -10.87
CA TYR A 444 -15.07 24.34 -11.45
C TYR A 444 -14.43 25.72 -11.59
N LEU A 445 -13.69 26.19 -10.57
CA LEU A 445 -13.02 27.49 -10.56
C LEU A 445 -11.52 27.29 -10.76
N LYS A 446 -11.06 27.40 -12.00
CA LYS A 446 -9.74 26.89 -12.41
C LYS A 446 -8.54 27.64 -11.80
N ASP A 447 -8.73 28.88 -11.37
CA ASP A 447 -7.68 29.65 -10.69
C ASP A 447 -7.61 29.41 -9.18
N LYS A 448 -8.68 28.86 -8.59
CA LYS A 448 -8.81 28.68 -7.14
C LYS A 448 -8.22 27.36 -6.68
N ASN A 449 -7.57 27.41 -5.52
CA ASN A 449 -7.01 26.25 -4.85
C ASN A 449 -8.12 25.41 -4.21
N VAL A 450 -7.96 24.09 -4.22
CA VAL A 450 -8.90 23.20 -3.55
C VAL A 450 -8.77 23.24 -2.02
N LEU A 451 -9.84 22.86 -1.34
CA LEU A 451 -9.81 22.61 0.10
C LEU A 451 -9.13 21.28 0.41
N PRO A 452 -8.53 21.12 1.60
CA PRO A 452 -8.28 19.80 2.17
C PRO A 452 -9.57 18.96 2.22
N LYS A 453 -9.49 17.65 2.01
CA LYS A 453 -10.64 16.74 2.15
C LYS A 453 -11.14 16.66 3.59
N GLN A 454 -10.27 16.92 4.55
CA GLN A 454 -10.60 17.06 5.97
C GLN A 454 -11.06 18.49 6.34
N SER A 455 -11.24 19.42 5.39
CA SER A 455 -11.89 20.71 5.67
C SER A 455 -13.28 20.47 6.26
N VAL A 456 -13.66 21.23 7.29
CA VAL A 456 -14.99 21.12 7.89
C VAL A 456 -16.04 21.50 6.86
N LEU A 457 -15.79 22.55 6.06
CA LEU A 457 -16.65 22.96 4.95
C LEU A 457 -16.80 21.85 3.89
N TYR A 458 -15.71 21.18 3.52
CA TYR A 458 -15.77 20.09 2.55
C TYR A 458 -16.49 18.85 3.10
N GLN A 459 -16.26 18.50 4.37
CA GLN A 459 -16.97 17.38 5.02
C GLN A 459 -18.46 17.65 5.15
N ASP A 460 -18.86 18.90 5.44
CA ASP A 460 -20.26 19.33 5.40
C ASP A 460 -20.85 19.15 4.00
N PHE A 461 -20.14 19.64 2.98
CA PHE A 461 -20.55 19.46 1.58
C PHE A 461 -20.76 17.99 1.23
N ASP A 462 -19.77 17.13 1.47
CA ASP A 462 -19.82 15.70 1.11
C ASP A 462 -20.95 14.98 1.83
N THR A 463 -21.16 15.31 3.11
CA THR A 463 -22.26 14.79 3.93
C THR A 463 -23.61 15.18 3.36
N TRP A 464 -23.86 16.47 3.13
CA TRP A 464 -25.14 16.93 2.58
C TRP A 464 -25.39 16.42 1.18
N ASN A 465 -24.37 16.40 0.33
CA ASN A 465 -24.45 15.89 -1.03
C ASN A 465 -24.85 14.40 -1.06
N LYS A 466 -24.34 13.61 -0.11
CA LYS A 466 -24.75 12.22 0.10
C LYS A 466 -26.17 12.13 0.66
N LEU A 467 -26.47 12.81 1.77
CA LEU A 467 -27.78 12.76 2.44
C LEU A 467 -28.93 13.18 1.51
N ASN A 468 -28.72 14.15 0.63
CA ASN A 468 -29.74 14.57 -0.34
C ASN A 468 -30.08 13.51 -1.40
N ASN A 469 -29.21 12.50 -1.59
CA ASN A 469 -29.48 11.33 -2.43
C ASN A 469 -30.12 10.16 -1.67
N LEU A 470 -30.15 10.22 -0.33
CA LEU A 470 -30.63 9.15 0.52
C LEU A 470 -32.11 8.84 0.23
N LYS A 471 -32.45 7.56 0.21
CA LYS A 471 -33.82 7.06 0.17
C LYS A 471 -34.03 6.05 1.28
N VAL A 472 -35.07 6.25 2.06
CA VAL A 472 -35.52 5.35 3.12
C VAL A 472 -36.81 4.71 2.65
N ASN A 473 -36.82 3.38 2.53
CA ASN A 473 -37.94 2.61 1.98
C ASN A 473 -38.40 3.11 0.60
N GLY A 474 -37.46 3.56 -0.23
CA GLY A 474 -37.71 4.10 -1.57
C GLY A 474 -38.12 5.57 -1.62
N ASN A 475 -38.39 6.21 -0.48
CA ASN A 475 -38.85 7.59 -0.40
C ASN A 475 -37.70 8.55 0.01
N LYS A 476 -37.75 9.80 -0.46
CA LYS A 476 -36.81 10.85 -0.02
C LYS A 476 -37.18 11.29 1.41
N PRO A 477 -36.22 11.36 2.35
CA PRO A 477 -36.48 11.87 3.70
C PRO A 477 -36.96 13.32 3.72
N SER A 478 -37.67 13.72 4.77
CA SER A 478 -38.03 15.12 5.00
C SER A 478 -36.79 15.96 5.37
N LEU A 479 -36.88 17.29 5.24
CA LEU A 479 -35.77 18.17 5.64
C LEU A 479 -35.45 18.05 7.14
N GLU A 480 -36.46 17.82 7.97
CA GLU A 480 -36.29 17.59 9.41
C GLU A 480 -35.49 16.29 9.66
N ASP A 481 -35.85 15.20 8.98
CA ASP A 481 -35.12 13.93 9.07
C ASP A 481 -33.67 14.06 8.55
N LEU A 482 -33.44 14.84 7.50
CA LEU A 482 -32.10 15.08 6.98
C LEU A 482 -31.22 15.86 7.97
N ASN A 483 -31.79 16.87 8.65
CA ASN A 483 -31.08 17.64 9.68
C ASN A 483 -30.73 16.77 10.90
N ASP A 484 -31.65 15.90 11.31
CA ASP A 484 -31.42 14.92 12.38
C ASP A 484 -30.31 13.92 12.00
N LEU A 485 -30.38 13.36 10.79
CA LEU A 485 -29.33 12.49 10.25
C LEU A 485 -27.98 13.19 10.14
N PHE A 486 -27.95 14.46 9.71
CA PHE A 486 -26.72 15.24 9.67
C PHE A 486 -26.12 15.40 11.08
N SER A 487 -26.95 15.67 12.08
CA SER A 487 -26.52 15.78 13.48
C SER A 487 -25.92 14.47 13.99
N PHE A 488 -26.55 13.34 13.68
CA PHE A 488 -26.03 12.01 14.02
C PHE A 488 -24.69 11.70 13.32
N VAL A 489 -24.61 11.96 12.01
CA VAL A 489 -23.43 11.64 11.19
C VAL A 489 -22.24 12.55 11.55
N SER A 490 -22.48 13.83 11.79
CA SER A 490 -21.44 14.83 12.03
C SER A 490 -20.69 14.68 13.37
N GLN A 491 -21.23 13.89 14.29
CA GLN A 491 -20.59 13.55 15.57
C GLN A 491 -19.68 12.33 15.47
N ARG A 492 -19.68 11.62 14.34
CA ARG A 492 -18.91 10.38 14.14
C ARG A 492 -17.85 10.59 13.06
N SER A 493 -16.67 10.00 13.23
CA SER A 493 -15.60 10.14 12.24
C SER A 493 -15.94 9.48 10.90
N LYS A 494 -16.64 8.34 10.95
CA LYS A 494 -17.07 7.54 9.81
C LYS A 494 -18.46 6.98 10.05
N THR A 495 -19.34 7.11 9.06
CA THR A 495 -20.70 6.56 9.10
C THR A 495 -21.03 5.81 7.82
N THR A 496 -21.34 4.51 7.93
CA THR A 496 -21.73 3.65 6.81
C THR A 496 -23.25 3.65 6.60
N MET A 497 -23.71 3.11 5.46
CA MET A 497 -25.16 2.89 5.26
C MET A 497 -25.79 2.01 6.35
N ARG A 498 -25.05 1.01 6.85
CA ARG A 498 -25.54 0.12 7.92
C ARG A 498 -25.74 0.88 9.23
N ASP A 499 -24.88 1.85 9.52
CA ASP A 499 -24.98 2.68 10.73
C ASP A 499 -26.21 3.60 10.65
N ILE A 500 -26.45 4.22 9.49
CA ILE A 500 -27.67 5.00 9.24
C ILE A 500 -28.91 4.11 9.38
N GLN A 501 -28.89 2.91 8.81
CA GLN A 501 -30.00 1.97 8.93
C GLN A 501 -30.24 1.58 10.39
N ARG A 502 -29.19 1.35 11.18
CA ARG A 502 -29.29 1.04 12.62
C ARG A 502 -29.85 2.22 13.41
N TYR A 503 -29.39 3.44 13.13
CA TYR A 503 -29.86 4.66 13.76
C TYR A 503 -31.36 4.89 13.49
N LEU A 504 -31.77 4.77 12.23
CA LEU A 504 -33.18 4.90 11.86
C LEU A 504 -34.05 3.81 12.52
N LYS A 505 -33.56 2.57 12.60
CA LYS A 505 -34.25 1.47 13.32
C LYS A 505 -34.49 1.81 14.80
N SER A 506 -33.46 2.32 15.49
CA SER A 506 -33.60 2.69 16.90
C SER A 506 -34.60 3.82 17.12
N LYS A 507 -34.77 4.71 16.14
CA LYS A 507 -35.72 5.82 16.22
C LYS A 507 -37.16 5.42 15.91
N THR A 508 -37.37 4.45 15.00
CA THR A 508 -38.71 4.04 14.54
C THR A 508 -39.25 2.76 15.18
N ASN A 509 -38.53 2.14 16.11
CA ASN A 509 -38.92 0.90 16.82
C ASN A 509 -39.37 -0.25 15.88
N SER A 510 -38.75 -0.35 14.69
CA SER A 510 -39.14 -1.27 13.60
C SER A 510 -38.26 -2.54 13.55
N LYS A 511 -38.74 -3.64 12.92
CA LYS A 511 -37.96 -4.90 12.82
C LYS A 511 -36.85 -4.79 11.77
N GLU A 512 -35.88 -5.70 11.84
CA GLU A 512 -34.59 -5.64 11.11
C GLU A 512 -34.72 -5.52 9.57
N ASN A 513 -35.84 -5.97 9.00
CA ASN A 513 -36.12 -5.98 7.56
C ASN A 513 -37.01 -4.81 7.06
N ASP A 514 -37.47 -3.92 7.96
CA ASP A 514 -38.50 -2.92 7.62
C ASP A 514 -37.92 -1.56 7.16
N VAL A 515 -36.61 -1.35 7.32
CA VAL A 515 -35.91 -0.12 6.93
C VAL A 515 -34.84 -0.45 5.89
N VAL A 516 -35.12 -0.14 4.64
CA VAL A 516 -34.19 -0.26 3.51
C VAL A 516 -33.64 1.11 3.18
N VAL A 517 -32.34 1.29 3.35
CA VAL A 517 -31.62 2.52 3.01
C VAL A 517 -30.95 2.32 1.65
N SER A 518 -31.06 3.31 0.76
CA SER A 518 -30.40 3.35 -0.56
C SER A 518 -30.08 4.80 -0.92
N GLY A 519 -29.39 5.05 -2.03
CA GLY A 519 -29.10 6.42 -2.51
C GLY A 519 -27.63 6.66 -2.85
N TRP A 520 -26.72 5.83 -2.33
CA TRP A 520 -25.31 5.79 -2.74
C TRP A 520 -24.79 4.35 -2.68
N ASN A 521 -23.54 4.12 -3.09
CA ASN A 521 -22.95 2.77 -3.16
C ASN A 521 -22.83 2.14 -1.76
N SER A 522 -23.18 0.87 -1.60
CA SER A 522 -23.14 0.17 -0.30
C SER A 522 -21.73 0.06 0.30
N GLU A 523 -20.69 0.21 -0.52
CA GLU A 523 -19.28 0.22 -0.11
C GLU A 523 -18.79 1.62 0.33
N ASP A 524 -19.55 2.69 0.02
CA ASP A 524 -19.19 4.06 0.38
C ASP A 524 -19.62 4.41 1.82
N TYR A 525 -19.01 5.46 2.37
CA TYR A 525 -19.28 6.00 3.70
C TYR A 525 -19.22 7.53 3.72
N ILE A 526 -19.83 8.13 4.76
CA ILE A 526 -19.65 9.55 5.08
C ILE A 526 -18.47 9.69 6.04
N CYS A 527 -17.57 10.64 5.78
CA CYS A 527 -16.42 10.92 6.62
C CYS A 527 -16.53 12.34 7.21
N CYS A 528 -16.65 12.41 8.54
CA CYS A 528 -16.69 13.66 9.30
C CYS A 528 -15.57 13.70 10.35
N SER A 529 -14.40 13.11 10.03
CA SER A 529 -13.32 12.86 10.99
C SER A 529 -12.83 14.12 11.71
N SER A 530 -12.50 15.19 10.97
CA SER A 530 -12.05 16.45 11.55
C SER A 530 -13.20 17.17 12.23
N ARG A 531 -14.38 17.26 11.59
CA ARG A 531 -15.57 17.89 12.18
C ARG A 531 -15.92 17.29 13.55
N ALA A 532 -16.03 15.97 13.64
CA ALA A 532 -16.32 15.25 14.87
C ALA A 532 -15.20 15.45 15.91
N SER A 533 -13.94 15.40 15.48
CA SER A 533 -12.79 15.57 16.38
C SER A 533 -12.72 16.97 16.96
N PHE A 534 -12.83 18.03 16.14
CA PHE A 534 -12.79 19.42 16.58
C PHE A 534 -13.96 19.75 17.51
N ASN A 535 -15.15 19.21 17.23
CA ASN A 535 -16.33 19.43 18.06
C ASN A 535 -16.37 18.58 19.34
N LYS A 536 -15.42 17.64 19.52
CA LYS A 536 -15.39 16.72 20.67
C LYS A 536 -15.31 17.51 21.97
N ASN A 537 -16.27 17.27 22.88
CA ASN A 537 -16.39 17.94 24.19
C ASN A 537 -16.43 19.47 24.12
N GLY A 538 -16.76 20.07 22.97
CA GLY A 538 -16.78 21.52 22.79
C GLY A 538 -15.41 22.18 22.85
N ILE A 539 -14.31 21.43 22.65
CA ILE A 539 -12.93 21.97 22.67
C ILE A 539 -12.75 23.07 21.62
N PHE A 540 -13.32 22.88 20.42
CA PHE A 540 -13.51 23.93 19.44
C PHE A 540 -15.02 24.13 19.20
N ASN A 541 -15.51 25.34 19.46
CA ASN A 541 -16.90 25.69 19.18
C ASN A 541 -17.06 26.03 17.68
N LEU A 542 -17.35 25.02 16.87
CA LEU A 542 -17.51 25.17 15.41
C LEU A 542 -18.69 26.07 15.00
N ASN A 543 -19.61 26.41 15.91
CA ASN A 543 -20.68 27.37 15.64
C ASN A 543 -20.16 28.83 15.64
N ASN A 544 -18.97 29.08 16.18
CA ASN A 544 -18.31 30.37 16.09
C ASN A 544 -17.53 30.47 14.77
N SER A 545 -17.87 31.46 13.94
CA SER A 545 -17.25 31.65 12.62
C SER A 545 -15.74 31.90 12.68
N GLU A 546 -15.23 32.59 13.70
CA GLU A 546 -13.78 32.83 13.84
C GLU A 546 -13.04 31.55 14.23
N VAL A 547 -13.61 30.77 15.16
CA VAL A 547 -13.06 29.46 15.53
C VAL A 547 -13.10 28.49 14.34
N LEU A 548 -14.15 28.53 13.52
CA LEU A 548 -14.22 27.72 12.30
C LEU A 548 -13.10 28.10 11.30
N LYS A 549 -12.83 29.40 11.10
CA LYS A 549 -11.72 29.86 10.24
C LYS A 549 -10.36 29.39 10.78
N GLU A 550 -10.17 29.45 12.10
CA GLU A 550 -8.98 28.91 12.76
C GLU A 550 -8.85 27.40 12.51
N CYS A 551 -9.92 26.62 12.72
CA CYS A 551 -9.93 25.19 12.43
C CYS A 551 -9.59 24.89 10.96
N GLU A 552 -10.18 25.61 10.01
CA GLU A 552 -9.86 25.47 8.58
C GLU A 552 -8.40 25.77 8.28
N ARG A 553 -7.83 26.81 8.91
CA ARG A 553 -6.41 27.15 8.74
C ARG A 553 -5.49 26.09 9.34
N ILE A 554 -5.83 25.56 10.51
CA ILE A 554 -5.11 24.46 11.14
C ILE A 554 -5.15 23.20 10.26
N ILE A 555 -6.33 22.82 9.77
CA ILE A 555 -6.49 21.67 8.85
C ILE A 555 -5.63 21.88 7.61
N PHE A 556 -5.66 23.07 7.02
CA PHE A 556 -4.84 23.41 5.86
C PHE A 556 -3.34 23.24 6.15
N LEU A 557 -2.82 23.80 7.25
CA LEU A 557 -1.42 23.61 7.65
C LEU A 557 -1.09 22.13 7.89
N LYS A 558 -1.95 21.38 8.58
CA LYS A 558 -1.72 19.94 8.81
C LYS A 558 -1.79 19.10 7.52
N THR A 559 -2.56 19.54 6.52
CA THR A 559 -2.62 18.88 5.20
C THR A 559 -1.42 19.26 4.33
N ILE A 560 -0.89 20.46 4.50
CA ILE A 560 0.35 20.88 3.83
C ILE A 560 1.55 20.10 4.40
N TYR A 561 1.63 20.00 5.72
CA TYR A 561 2.73 19.33 6.41
C TYR A 561 2.40 17.86 6.74
N THR A 562 1.67 17.16 5.87
CA THR A 562 1.24 15.77 6.09
C THR A 562 2.41 14.84 6.45
N ASP A 563 3.56 15.03 5.80
CA ASP A 563 4.74 14.17 5.96
C ASP A 563 5.63 14.56 7.16
N SER A 564 5.32 15.66 7.86
CA SER A 564 6.09 16.12 9.01
C SER A 564 5.17 16.70 10.09
N PRO A 565 4.64 15.85 11.00
CA PRO A 565 3.79 16.30 12.11
C PRO A 565 4.47 17.36 12.98
N LYS A 566 5.79 17.26 13.17
CA LYS A 566 6.58 18.23 13.93
C LYS A 566 6.54 19.61 13.28
N ASP A 567 6.71 19.68 11.96
CA ASP A 567 6.64 20.94 11.24
C ASP A 567 5.21 21.48 11.14
N ALA A 568 4.23 20.58 11.02
CA ALA A 568 2.82 20.94 11.07
C ALA A 568 2.50 21.66 12.38
N ASP A 569 2.89 21.05 13.51
CA ASP A 569 2.65 21.60 14.83
C ASP A 569 3.46 22.90 15.05
N ALA A 570 4.70 22.98 14.57
CA ALA A 570 5.49 24.21 14.63
C ALA A 570 4.84 25.35 13.82
N ALA A 571 4.33 25.07 12.62
CA ALA A 571 3.63 26.05 11.80
C ALA A 571 2.31 26.50 12.44
N VAL A 572 1.53 25.56 12.99
CA VAL A 572 0.28 25.88 13.71
C VAL A 572 0.58 26.73 14.95
N LEU A 573 1.58 26.38 15.75
CA LEU A 573 1.95 27.15 16.95
C LEU A 573 2.56 28.52 16.64
N LYS A 574 3.18 28.67 15.46
CA LYS A 574 3.68 29.96 14.97
C LYS A 574 2.53 30.90 14.59
N GLU A 575 1.46 30.38 13.99
CA GLU A 575 0.27 31.19 13.63
C GLU A 575 -0.72 31.35 14.79
N PHE A 576 -0.85 30.33 15.65
CA PHE A 576 -1.82 30.27 16.75
C PHE A 576 -1.12 29.94 18.09
N PRO A 577 -0.36 30.89 18.68
CA PRO A 577 0.41 30.65 19.90
C PRO A 577 -0.48 30.40 21.14
N ASP A 578 -1.69 30.95 21.14
CA ASP A 578 -2.60 30.99 22.30
C ASP A 578 -3.48 29.73 22.46
N LEU A 579 -3.22 28.67 21.69
CA LEU A 579 -3.92 27.39 21.81
C LEU A 579 -3.77 26.80 23.23
N THR A 580 -4.90 26.38 23.81
CA THR A 580 -4.95 25.70 25.11
C THR A 580 -4.28 24.32 25.07
N ASN A 581 -3.89 23.77 26.22
CA ASN A 581 -3.29 22.44 26.31
C ASN A 581 -4.23 21.33 25.79
N ASN A 582 -5.54 21.47 25.99
CA ASN A 582 -6.53 20.52 25.47
C ASN A 582 -6.61 20.58 23.94
N GLN A 583 -6.60 21.78 23.36
CA GLN A 583 -6.56 21.95 21.90
C GLN A 583 -5.26 21.37 21.33
N LYS A 584 -4.09 21.70 21.90
CA LYS A 584 -2.78 21.16 21.49
C LYS A 584 -2.75 19.62 21.52
N THR A 585 -3.38 19.01 22.52
CA THR A 585 -3.46 17.55 22.64
C THR A 585 -4.36 16.95 21.56
N LEU A 586 -5.53 17.56 21.29
CA LEU A 586 -6.43 17.16 20.21
C LEU A 586 -5.78 17.30 18.82
N LEU A 587 -4.97 18.35 18.61
CA LEU A 587 -4.28 18.55 17.34
C LEU A 587 -3.31 17.41 17.00
N LYS A 588 -2.77 16.70 17.99
CA LYS A 588 -1.90 15.54 17.75
C LYS A 588 -2.65 14.33 17.17
N THR A 589 -3.97 14.24 17.40
CA THR A 589 -4.79 13.12 16.94
C THR A 589 -5.35 13.33 15.53
N ILE A 590 -5.36 14.57 15.04
CA ILE A 590 -5.92 14.92 13.73
C ILE A 590 -4.90 14.63 12.63
N LYS A 591 -5.22 13.69 11.73
CA LYS A 591 -4.45 13.37 10.53
C LYS A 591 -5.14 13.96 9.30
N CYS A 592 -4.44 14.82 8.55
CA CYS A 592 -4.92 15.38 7.29
C CYS A 592 -3.95 14.99 6.18
N LYS A 593 -4.44 14.40 5.08
CA LYS A 593 -3.59 13.80 4.04
C LYS A 593 -4.05 14.04 2.61
N GLU A 594 -5.31 14.43 2.40
CA GLU A 594 -5.91 14.44 1.07
C GLU A 594 -6.46 15.82 0.73
N TRP A 595 -6.40 16.15 -0.55
CA TRP A 595 -7.02 17.34 -1.13
C TRP A 595 -8.35 16.97 -1.77
N SER A 596 -9.32 17.87 -1.65
CA SER A 596 -10.63 17.74 -2.29
C SER A 596 -10.57 18.16 -3.77
N PRO A 597 -11.61 17.90 -4.58
CA PRO A 597 -11.70 18.41 -5.95
C PRO A 597 -12.27 19.84 -6.04
N LEU A 598 -12.72 20.42 -4.91
CA LEU A 598 -13.51 21.66 -4.86
C LEU A 598 -12.80 22.74 -4.02
N SER A 599 -12.94 24.00 -4.41
CA SER A 599 -12.48 25.13 -3.61
C SER A 599 -13.55 25.63 -2.64
N LYS A 600 -13.13 26.39 -1.64
CA LYS A 600 -14.04 27.14 -0.75
C LYS A 600 -14.90 28.10 -1.55
N GLU A 601 -14.26 28.85 -2.44
CA GLU A 601 -14.90 29.86 -3.28
C GLU A 601 -15.99 29.26 -4.17
N PHE A 602 -15.83 28.01 -4.60
CA PHE A 602 -16.87 27.31 -5.35
C PHE A 602 -18.05 26.90 -4.46
N LEU A 603 -17.80 26.33 -3.28
CA LEU A 603 -18.86 25.91 -2.37
C LEU A 603 -19.68 27.10 -1.81
N GLU A 604 -19.03 28.25 -1.65
CA GLU A 604 -19.64 29.50 -1.20
C GLU A 604 -20.12 30.38 -2.37
N LEU A 605 -19.95 29.93 -3.62
CA LEU A 605 -20.39 30.65 -4.81
C LEU A 605 -21.89 30.89 -4.74
N ARG A 606 -22.32 32.10 -5.08
CA ARG A 606 -23.73 32.52 -5.15
C ARG A 606 -24.11 32.82 -6.59
N TYR A 607 -25.34 32.46 -6.96
CA TYR A 607 -25.90 32.82 -8.27
C TYR A 607 -26.78 34.08 -8.16
N SER A 608 -26.94 34.78 -9.28
CA SER A 608 -27.96 35.82 -9.41
C SER A 608 -29.17 35.23 -10.09
N ASP A 609 -30.37 35.50 -9.59
CA ASP A 609 -31.58 35.06 -10.30
C ASP A 609 -31.90 35.94 -11.52
N LYS A 610 -32.98 35.61 -12.22
CA LYS A 610 -33.46 36.32 -13.42
C LYS A 610 -33.80 37.80 -13.17
N TYR A 611 -33.85 38.26 -11.92
CA TYR A 611 -34.12 39.64 -11.53
C TYR A 611 -32.85 40.36 -11.04
N GLY A 612 -31.69 39.69 -11.08
CA GLY A 612 -30.40 40.24 -10.66
C GLY A 612 -30.17 40.25 -9.15
N GLU A 613 -31.03 39.57 -8.36
CA GLU A 613 -30.81 39.44 -6.91
C GLU A 613 -29.81 38.31 -6.62
N ILE A 614 -28.78 38.61 -5.82
CA ILE A 614 -27.83 37.60 -5.34
C ILE A 614 -28.58 36.66 -4.39
N ARG A 615 -28.62 35.38 -4.74
CA ARG A 615 -29.30 34.32 -4.00
C ARG A 615 -28.32 33.51 -3.14
N GLN A 616 -28.81 32.38 -2.63
CA GLN A 616 -28.11 31.44 -1.75
C GLN A 616 -26.85 30.86 -2.39
N SER A 617 -25.92 30.37 -1.56
CA SER A 617 -24.74 29.66 -2.04
C SER A 617 -25.01 28.17 -2.31
N ILE A 618 -24.06 27.48 -2.97
CA ILE A 618 -24.18 26.03 -3.22
C ILE A 618 -24.33 25.26 -1.90
N ILE A 619 -23.52 25.58 -0.89
CA ILE A 619 -23.59 24.92 0.42
C ILE A 619 -24.92 25.21 1.16
N ASP A 620 -25.49 26.39 0.99
CA ASP A 620 -26.79 26.74 1.59
C ASP A 620 -27.93 25.93 0.95
N LEU A 621 -27.93 25.78 -0.38
CA LEU A 621 -28.92 24.98 -1.09
C LEU A 621 -28.84 23.49 -0.70
N LEU A 622 -27.63 22.97 -0.53
CA LEU A 622 -27.41 21.60 -0.03
C LEU A 622 -28.03 21.41 1.37
N ARG A 623 -27.81 22.36 2.28
CA ARG A 623 -28.37 22.35 3.64
C ARG A 623 -29.90 22.45 3.66
N ASN A 624 -30.49 23.13 2.68
CA ASN A 624 -31.94 23.25 2.53
C ASN A 624 -32.60 22.01 1.89
N GLY A 625 -31.83 20.97 1.55
CA GLY A 625 -32.36 19.73 0.96
C GLY A 625 -32.76 19.84 -0.52
N GLU A 626 -32.32 20.90 -1.20
CA GLU A 626 -32.71 21.24 -2.58
C GLU A 626 -32.21 20.24 -3.64
N GLY A 627 -31.24 19.39 -3.28
CA GLY A 627 -30.70 18.34 -4.14
C GLY A 627 -29.22 18.10 -3.90
N ASN A 628 -28.65 17.15 -4.63
CA ASN A 628 -27.20 16.99 -4.69
C ASN A 628 -26.55 18.07 -5.57
N LEU A 629 -25.21 18.14 -5.60
CA LEU A 629 -24.47 19.15 -6.36
C LEU A 629 -24.89 19.23 -7.83
N MET A 630 -25.05 18.09 -8.52
CA MET A 630 -25.43 18.08 -9.95
C MET A 630 -26.85 18.61 -10.16
N GLN A 631 -27.77 18.26 -9.26
CA GLN A 631 -29.14 18.76 -9.31
C GLN A 631 -29.20 20.27 -9.07
N ILE A 632 -28.38 20.78 -8.13
CA ILE A 632 -28.26 22.21 -7.85
C ILE A 632 -27.71 22.95 -9.07
N LEU A 633 -26.60 22.48 -9.65
CA LEU A 633 -26.01 23.11 -10.84
C LEU A 633 -26.93 23.08 -12.07
N ALA A 634 -27.79 22.07 -12.19
CA ALA A 634 -28.76 21.97 -13.29
C ALA A 634 -30.03 22.82 -13.06
N LYS A 635 -30.42 23.06 -11.81
CA LYS A 635 -31.64 23.79 -11.44
C LYS A 635 -31.43 25.30 -11.36
N TYR A 636 -30.22 25.74 -10.99
CA TYR A 636 -29.90 27.12 -10.69
C TYR A 636 -28.80 27.67 -11.62
N ASP A 637 -28.81 28.98 -11.87
CA ASP A 637 -27.96 29.66 -12.88
C ASP A 637 -26.50 29.85 -12.42
N TYR A 638 -25.88 28.81 -11.85
CA TYR A 638 -24.47 28.84 -11.43
C TYR A 638 -23.50 28.78 -12.60
N GLN A 639 -23.89 28.16 -13.72
CA GLN A 639 -22.97 27.94 -14.85
C GLN A 639 -22.45 29.26 -15.43
N GLU A 640 -23.31 30.25 -15.59
CA GLU A 640 -22.93 31.58 -16.10
C GLU A 640 -21.93 32.28 -15.16
N VAL A 641 -22.13 32.16 -13.85
CA VAL A 641 -21.23 32.74 -12.84
C VAL A 641 -19.87 32.04 -12.87
N ILE A 642 -19.85 30.71 -12.96
CA ILE A 642 -18.62 29.92 -13.07
C ILE A 642 -17.84 30.32 -14.32
N ASP A 643 -18.51 30.45 -15.46
CA ASP A 643 -17.90 30.83 -16.73
C ASP A 643 -17.35 32.27 -16.68
N ALA A 644 -18.07 33.20 -16.05
CA ALA A 644 -17.61 34.57 -15.84
C ALA A 644 -16.37 34.63 -14.93
N CYS A 645 -16.36 33.88 -13.82
CA CYS A 645 -15.20 33.79 -12.93
C CYS A 645 -13.97 33.23 -13.66
N ASN A 646 -14.13 32.13 -14.39
CA ASN A 646 -13.03 31.53 -15.15
C ASN A 646 -12.54 32.48 -16.26
N ALA A 647 -13.46 33.11 -17.00
CA ALA A 647 -13.11 34.06 -18.04
C ALA A 647 -12.28 35.22 -17.49
N ALA A 648 -12.68 35.79 -16.35
CA ALA A 648 -11.94 36.86 -15.67
C ALA A 648 -10.53 36.41 -15.27
N SER A 649 -10.40 35.21 -14.70
CA SER A 649 -9.11 34.67 -14.25
C SER A 649 -8.13 34.35 -15.39
N PHE A 650 -8.62 34.17 -16.62
CA PHE A 650 -7.80 33.86 -17.80
C PHE A 650 -7.70 34.99 -18.82
N GLN A 651 -8.17 36.22 -18.53
CA GLN A 651 -8.16 37.33 -19.50
C GLN A 651 -6.77 37.65 -20.07
N THR A 652 -5.70 37.35 -19.33
CA THR A 652 -4.32 37.59 -19.74
C THR A 652 -3.66 36.44 -20.51
N LYS A 653 -4.31 35.27 -20.59
CA LYS A 653 -3.80 34.08 -21.27
C LYS A 653 -4.42 33.91 -22.65
N SER A 654 -3.61 33.60 -23.65
CA SER A 654 -4.10 33.20 -24.97
C SER A 654 -4.85 31.86 -24.89
N LYS A 655 -5.78 31.61 -25.83
CA LYS A 655 -6.47 30.31 -25.93
C LYS A 655 -5.51 29.11 -25.99
N SER A 656 -4.34 29.28 -26.62
CA SER A 656 -3.29 28.26 -26.69
C SER A 656 -2.68 27.95 -25.33
N GLN A 657 -2.46 28.97 -24.49
CA GLN A 657 -1.91 28.80 -23.14
C GLN A 657 -2.92 28.10 -22.23
N ILE A 658 -4.20 28.49 -22.29
CA ILE A 658 -5.27 27.84 -21.54
C ILE A 658 -5.36 26.34 -21.88
N VAL A 659 -5.28 25.99 -23.16
CA VAL A 659 -5.29 24.57 -23.59
C VAL A 659 -4.05 23.82 -23.10
N SER A 660 -2.87 24.45 -23.13
CA SER A 660 -1.64 23.85 -22.61
C SER A 660 -1.75 23.57 -21.10
N ASP A 661 -2.22 24.55 -20.33
CA ASP A 661 -2.40 24.43 -18.88
C ASP A 661 -3.39 23.30 -18.54
N LEU A 662 -4.54 23.25 -19.23
CA LEU A 662 -5.52 22.18 -19.05
C LEU A 662 -4.94 20.80 -19.36
N ILE A 663 -4.08 20.68 -20.38
CA ILE A 663 -3.40 19.43 -20.74
C ILE A 663 -2.37 19.04 -19.68
N GLU A 664 -1.63 20.00 -19.13
CA GLU A 664 -0.68 19.75 -18.03
C GLU A 664 -1.38 19.28 -16.76
N GLU A 665 -2.59 19.77 -16.48
CA GLU A 665 -3.42 19.30 -15.35
C GLU A 665 -3.98 17.88 -15.56
N MET A 666 -3.99 17.34 -16.78
CA MET A 666 -4.48 15.98 -17.04
C MET A 666 -3.49 14.90 -16.59
N PRO A 667 -3.98 13.70 -16.22
CA PRO A 667 -3.12 12.54 -16.00
C PRO A 667 -2.17 12.30 -17.18
N PRO A 668 -0.87 11.99 -16.96
CA PRO A 668 0.14 11.88 -18.03
C PRO A 668 -0.28 10.97 -19.20
N LYS A 669 -1.02 9.88 -18.90
CA LYS A 669 -1.54 8.94 -19.90
C LYS A 669 -2.55 9.56 -20.87
N MET A 670 -3.30 10.57 -20.44
CA MET A 670 -4.35 11.23 -21.25
C MET A 670 -3.81 12.39 -22.09
N ARG A 671 -2.67 12.98 -21.71
CA ARG A 671 -2.12 14.18 -22.37
C ARG A 671 -1.87 13.96 -23.85
N ARG A 672 -1.14 12.89 -24.20
CA ARG A 672 -0.78 12.61 -25.60
C ARG A 672 -2.01 12.34 -26.48
N PRO A 673 -2.97 11.47 -26.10
CA PRO A 673 -4.22 11.29 -26.86
C PRO A 673 -4.97 12.60 -27.11
N VAL A 674 -5.14 13.44 -26.10
CA VAL A 674 -5.86 14.73 -26.24
C VAL A 674 -5.12 15.68 -27.17
N ILE A 675 -3.80 15.83 -27.01
CA ILE A 675 -2.97 16.65 -27.93
C ILE A 675 -3.16 16.17 -29.38
N GLN A 676 -3.14 14.86 -29.61
CA GLN A 676 -3.30 14.30 -30.96
C GLN A 676 -4.70 14.53 -31.51
N ALA A 677 -5.75 14.33 -30.71
CA ALA A 677 -7.13 14.61 -31.13
C ALA A 677 -7.31 16.07 -31.55
N VAL A 678 -6.80 17.02 -30.75
CA VAL A 678 -6.84 18.46 -31.08
C VAL A 678 -6.08 18.75 -32.38
N ARG A 679 -4.87 18.19 -32.55
CA ARG A 679 -4.08 18.38 -33.78
C ARG A 679 -4.78 17.83 -35.01
N ILE A 680 -5.38 16.65 -34.91
CA ILE A 680 -6.12 16.01 -36.02
C ILE A 680 -7.31 16.88 -36.42
N VAL A 681 -8.09 17.37 -35.45
CA VAL A 681 -9.23 18.27 -35.73
C VAL A 681 -8.76 19.55 -36.45
N GLN A 682 -7.67 20.17 -35.97
CA GLN A 682 -7.09 21.36 -36.59
C GLN A 682 -6.57 21.09 -38.01
N GLU A 683 -5.93 19.94 -38.23
CA GLU A 683 -5.44 19.53 -39.54
C GLU A 683 -6.59 19.26 -40.51
N VAL A 684 -7.64 18.55 -40.08
CA VAL A 684 -8.85 18.30 -40.87
C VAL A 684 -9.53 19.61 -41.26
N ALA A 685 -9.73 20.54 -40.32
CA ALA A 685 -10.31 21.86 -40.60
C ALA A 685 -9.46 22.65 -41.62
N LYS A 686 -8.13 22.60 -41.49
CA LYS A 686 -7.20 23.26 -42.41
C LYS A 686 -7.22 22.66 -43.81
N VAL A 687 -7.26 21.33 -43.92
CA VAL A 687 -7.34 20.60 -45.20
C VAL A 687 -8.68 20.85 -45.88
N ALA A 688 -9.77 20.80 -45.13
CA ALA A 688 -11.13 21.06 -45.62
C ALA A 688 -11.40 22.54 -45.92
N LYS A 689 -10.54 23.46 -45.44
CA LYS A 689 -10.68 24.93 -45.54
C LYS A 689 -12.02 25.44 -44.98
N LYS A 690 -12.63 24.68 -44.05
CA LYS A 690 -13.90 25.00 -43.39
C LYS A 690 -13.87 24.41 -41.98
N GLU A 691 -14.41 25.14 -41.02
CA GLU A 691 -14.64 24.61 -39.67
C GLU A 691 -15.72 23.50 -39.69
N PRO A 692 -15.57 22.44 -38.89
CA PRO A 692 -16.56 21.38 -38.79
C PRO A 692 -17.86 21.89 -38.15
N ASP A 693 -19.00 21.47 -38.68
CA ASP A 693 -20.32 21.82 -38.13
C ASP A 693 -20.59 21.04 -36.81
N GLU A 694 -20.03 19.83 -36.67
CA GLU A 694 -20.13 18.98 -35.47
C GLU A 694 -18.83 18.19 -35.25
N ILE A 695 -18.40 18.05 -33.99
CA ILE A 695 -17.27 17.21 -33.59
C ILE A 695 -17.78 16.19 -32.57
N SER A 696 -17.86 14.92 -32.98
CA SER A 696 -18.18 13.81 -32.07
C SER A 696 -16.90 13.20 -31.52
N ILE A 697 -16.78 13.19 -30.18
CA ILE A 697 -15.60 12.68 -29.48
C ILE A 697 -16.00 11.43 -28.70
N GLU A 698 -15.50 10.28 -29.14
CA GLU A 698 -15.59 9.03 -28.37
C GLU A 698 -14.25 8.77 -27.68
N VAL A 699 -14.26 8.81 -26.36
CA VAL A 699 -13.14 8.35 -25.54
C VAL A 699 -13.37 6.91 -25.16
N THR A 700 -12.54 6.00 -25.68
CA THR A 700 -12.45 4.66 -25.12
C THR A 700 -11.97 4.81 -23.68
N ARG A 701 -12.81 4.50 -22.70
CA ARG A 701 -12.31 4.27 -21.35
C ARG A 701 -11.25 3.19 -21.50
N GLU A 702 -9.99 3.51 -21.22
CA GLU A 702 -9.00 2.47 -20.96
C GLU A 702 -9.60 1.67 -19.82
N ASN A 703 -10.22 0.59 -20.23
CA ASN A 703 -10.77 -0.41 -19.37
C ASN A 703 -9.52 -1.11 -18.83
N ASN A 704 -8.89 -0.45 -17.86
CA ASN A 704 -8.02 -1.09 -16.89
C ASN A 704 -8.72 -2.30 -16.30
N ASP A 705 -10.03 -2.48 -16.48
CA ASP A 705 -10.72 -3.77 -16.61
C ASP A 705 -9.90 -4.96 -17.16
N LYS A 706 -8.80 -4.90 -17.91
CA LYS A 706 -8.01 -6.14 -18.08
C LYS A 706 -7.24 -6.51 -16.82
N GLU A 707 -6.56 -5.59 -16.16
CA GLU A 707 -5.89 -5.82 -14.86
C GLU A 707 -6.84 -5.71 -13.68
N LYS A 708 -7.82 -4.82 -13.73
CA LYS A 708 -8.89 -4.61 -12.76
C LYS A 708 -9.98 -5.66 -12.91
N LYS A 709 -10.37 -6.14 -14.12
CA LYS A 709 -11.10 -7.43 -14.20
C LYS A 709 -10.17 -8.57 -13.91
N GLN A 710 -8.90 -8.64 -14.29
CA GLN A 710 -8.06 -9.77 -13.83
C GLN A 710 -7.89 -9.77 -12.31
N GLN A 711 -7.79 -8.63 -11.66
CA GLN A 711 -7.74 -8.50 -10.20
C GLN A 711 -9.13 -8.72 -9.59
N LEU A 712 -10.22 -8.23 -10.18
CA LEU A 712 -11.59 -8.50 -9.74
C LEU A 712 -12.04 -9.93 -10.05
N THR A 713 -11.47 -10.62 -11.04
CA THR A 713 -11.68 -12.05 -11.36
C THR A 713 -10.69 -12.94 -10.61
N LYS A 714 -9.54 -12.41 -10.15
CA LYS A 714 -8.67 -13.05 -9.15
C LYS A 714 -9.22 -12.86 -7.73
N LYS A 715 -9.91 -11.74 -7.44
CA LYS A 715 -10.58 -11.42 -6.16
C LYS A 715 -11.98 -12.01 -6.07
N ALA A 716 -12.75 -12.08 -7.14
CA ALA A 716 -14.05 -12.75 -7.14
C ALA A 716 -13.82 -14.27 -7.10
N LYS A 717 -14.45 -14.94 -6.13
CA LYS A 717 -14.58 -16.42 -6.12
C LYS A 717 -14.96 -16.87 -7.53
N SER A 718 -14.27 -17.90 -8.05
CA SER A 718 -14.53 -18.38 -9.42
C SER A 718 -16.03 -18.66 -9.61
N ARG A 719 -16.57 -18.51 -10.82
CA ARG A 719 -18.01 -18.74 -11.09
C ARG A 719 -18.44 -20.13 -10.64
N SER A 720 -17.59 -21.13 -10.84
CA SER A 720 -17.78 -22.47 -10.29
C SER A 720 -17.89 -22.44 -8.76
N THR A 721 -16.98 -21.76 -8.05
CA THR A 721 -17.03 -21.62 -6.58
C THR A 721 -18.30 -20.91 -6.10
N GLN A 722 -18.76 -19.88 -6.81
CA GLN A 722 -20.01 -19.18 -6.51
C GLN A 722 -21.22 -20.13 -6.63
N ILE A 723 -21.31 -20.85 -7.75
CA ILE A 723 -22.37 -21.85 -8.00
C ILE A 723 -22.31 -22.97 -6.95
N GLN A 724 -21.14 -23.48 -6.59
CA GLN A 724 -21.00 -24.50 -5.54
C GLN A 724 -21.53 -24.03 -4.19
N ASN A 725 -21.20 -22.80 -3.78
CA ASN A 725 -21.70 -22.22 -2.53
C ASN A 725 -23.22 -22.02 -2.57
N PHE A 726 -23.74 -21.57 -3.71
CA PHE A 726 -25.17 -21.45 -3.95
C PHE A 726 -25.90 -22.79 -3.82
N LEU A 727 -25.44 -23.85 -4.50
CA LEU A 727 -26.07 -25.17 -4.44
C LEU A 727 -26.04 -25.72 -3.01
N LYS A 728 -24.92 -25.56 -2.30
CA LYS A 728 -24.82 -25.93 -0.87
C LYS A 728 -25.81 -25.14 0.00
N ASN A 729 -25.97 -23.84 -0.23
CA ASN A 729 -26.92 -23.00 0.50
C ASN A 729 -28.37 -23.35 0.16
N LEU A 730 -28.67 -23.65 -1.10
CA LEU A 730 -30.00 -24.10 -1.54
C LEU A 730 -30.42 -25.37 -0.80
N VAL A 731 -29.51 -26.35 -0.66
CA VAL A 731 -29.75 -27.58 0.11
C VAL A 731 -29.97 -27.33 1.59
N LYS A 732 -29.28 -26.33 2.18
CA LYS A 732 -29.50 -25.93 3.58
C LYS A 732 -30.87 -25.28 3.78
N ILE A 733 -31.33 -24.50 2.82
CA ILE A 733 -32.63 -23.80 2.87
C ILE A 733 -33.78 -24.79 2.66
N ASP A 734 -33.62 -25.75 1.75
CA ASP A 734 -34.64 -26.75 1.45
C ASP A 734 -34.01 -28.10 1.09
N ALA A 735 -34.17 -29.07 1.98
CA ALA A 735 -33.62 -30.41 1.82
C ALA A 735 -34.21 -31.17 0.61
N SER A 736 -35.39 -30.78 0.10
CA SER A 736 -35.99 -31.41 -1.08
C SER A 736 -35.19 -31.18 -2.37
N GLU A 737 -34.36 -30.12 -2.41
CA GLU A 737 -33.51 -29.80 -3.57
C GLU A 737 -32.20 -30.59 -3.58
N LYS A 738 -31.89 -31.37 -2.51
CA LYS A 738 -30.62 -32.08 -2.33
C LYS A 738 -30.24 -32.99 -3.49
N LYS A 739 -31.21 -33.74 -4.03
CA LYS A 739 -30.96 -34.67 -5.13
C LYS A 739 -30.50 -33.92 -6.39
N GLN A 740 -31.30 -32.97 -6.85
CA GLN A 740 -30.99 -32.16 -8.03
C GLN A 740 -29.70 -31.35 -7.85
N ALA A 741 -29.52 -30.72 -6.69
CA ALA A 741 -28.34 -29.89 -6.44
C ALA A 741 -27.04 -30.70 -6.46
N ASN A 742 -27.06 -31.96 -6.00
CA ASN A 742 -25.90 -32.84 -6.09
C ASN A 742 -25.62 -33.27 -7.53
N GLU A 743 -26.65 -33.60 -8.32
CA GLU A 743 -26.51 -33.94 -9.75
C GLU A 743 -25.89 -32.76 -10.53
N VAL A 744 -26.41 -31.55 -10.34
CA VAL A 744 -25.89 -30.32 -10.95
C VAL A 744 -24.47 -29.97 -10.46
N LEU A 745 -24.13 -30.29 -9.21
CA LEU A 745 -22.78 -30.10 -8.68
C LEU A 745 -21.75 -31.04 -9.33
N GLU A 746 -22.12 -32.29 -9.61
CA GLU A 746 -21.25 -33.23 -10.35
C GLU A 746 -21.09 -32.81 -11.80
N GLU A 747 -22.15 -32.30 -12.43
CA GLU A 747 -22.06 -31.72 -13.79
C GLU A 747 -21.14 -30.49 -13.82
N LEU A 748 -21.23 -29.60 -12.82
CA LEU A 748 -20.38 -28.42 -12.72
C LEU A 748 -18.87 -28.76 -12.72
N LYS A 749 -18.48 -29.90 -12.14
CA LYS A 749 -17.07 -30.35 -12.12
C LYS A 749 -16.53 -30.71 -13.51
N LYS A 750 -17.41 -31.02 -14.48
CA LYS A 750 -17.03 -31.41 -15.84
C LYS A 750 -16.68 -30.20 -16.73
N TYR A 751 -16.97 -28.98 -16.29
CA TYR A 751 -16.79 -27.76 -17.10
C TYR A 751 -15.77 -26.79 -16.47
N SER A 752 -14.97 -26.16 -17.32
CA SER A 752 -14.07 -25.09 -16.91
C SER A 752 -14.84 -23.79 -16.63
N ASP A 753 -14.29 -22.90 -15.80
CA ASP A 753 -14.86 -21.56 -15.58
C ASP A 753 -15.04 -20.77 -16.89
N GLN A 754 -14.20 -21.03 -17.90
CA GLN A 754 -14.31 -20.39 -19.21
C GLN A 754 -15.53 -20.90 -20.00
N SER A 755 -15.85 -22.18 -19.89
CA SER A 755 -17.03 -22.80 -20.50
C SER A 755 -18.33 -22.27 -19.86
N ILE A 756 -18.30 -22.03 -18.54
CA ILE A 756 -19.44 -21.51 -17.76
C ILE A 756 -19.75 -20.04 -18.10
N ASN A 757 -18.89 -19.34 -18.85
CA ASN A 757 -19.17 -17.97 -19.30
C ASN A 757 -20.29 -17.89 -20.37
N GLY A 758 -20.64 -19.00 -21.01
CA GLY A 758 -21.77 -19.05 -21.93
C GLY A 758 -23.09 -18.84 -21.20
N LYS A 759 -23.93 -17.91 -21.69
CA LYS A 759 -25.20 -17.51 -21.03
C LYS A 759 -26.11 -18.70 -20.70
N HIS A 760 -26.24 -19.68 -21.61
CA HIS A 760 -27.12 -20.84 -21.42
C HIS A 760 -26.65 -21.74 -20.28
N LEU A 761 -25.37 -22.10 -20.29
CA LEU A 761 -24.76 -22.95 -19.28
C LEU A 761 -24.73 -22.26 -17.92
N TYR A 762 -24.50 -20.95 -17.90
CA TYR A 762 -24.55 -20.18 -16.66
C TYR A 762 -25.96 -20.17 -16.05
N LEU A 763 -26.99 -19.90 -16.87
CA LEU A 763 -28.39 -19.90 -16.42
C LEU A 763 -28.85 -21.29 -15.97
N TYR A 764 -28.41 -22.37 -16.63
CA TYR A 764 -28.65 -23.75 -16.19
C TYR A 764 -28.22 -23.95 -14.73
N PHE A 765 -26.99 -23.56 -14.40
CA PHE A 765 -26.46 -23.70 -13.04
C PHE A 765 -27.15 -22.78 -12.03
N LEU A 766 -27.45 -21.52 -12.40
CA LEU A 766 -28.17 -20.58 -11.53
C LEU A 766 -29.61 -21.04 -11.22
N GLN A 767 -30.20 -21.84 -12.10
CA GLN A 767 -31.54 -22.40 -11.95
C GLN A 767 -31.53 -23.82 -11.39
N ASN A 768 -30.43 -24.28 -10.78
CA ASN A 768 -30.32 -25.65 -10.25
C ASN A 768 -30.73 -26.73 -11.26
N GLY A 769 -30.38 -26.53 -12.54
CA GLY A 769 -30.72 -27.46 -13.63
C GLY A 769 -32.21 -27.62 -13.89
N LYS A 770 -33.02 -26.60 -13.62
CA LYS A 770 -34.48 -26.59 -13.84
C LYS A 770 -34.93 -25.45 -14.74
N ASP A 771 -36.02 -25.69 -15.44
CA ASP A 771 -36.71 -24.71 -16.26
C ASP A 771 -37.38 -23.63 -15.39
N ALA A 772 -37.21 -22.36 -15.75
CA ALA A 772 -37.69 -21.26 -14.92
C ALA A 772 -39.21 -21.10 -14.91
N TYR A 773 -39.93 -21.56 -15.93
CA TYR A 773 -41.39 -21.39 -16.08
C TYR A 773 -42.20 -22.64 -15.77
N THR A 774 -41.55 -23.81 -15.67
CA THR A 774 -42.22 -25.08 -15.34
C THR A 774 -41.65 -25.77 -14.11
N GLY A 775 -40.43 -25.41 -13.68
CA GLY A 775 -39.72 -26.06 -12.58
C GLY A 775 -39.27 -27.50 -12.89
N LYS A 776 -39.43 -27.98 -14.13
CA LYS A 776 -39.01 -29.32 -14.55
C LYS A 776 -37.49 -29.41 -14.69
N PRO A 777 -36.85 -30.54 -14.36
CA PRO A 777 -35.43 -30.75 -14.61
C PRO A 777 -35.05 -30.62 -16.08
N ILE A 778 -33.88 -30.05 -16.34
CA ILE A 778 -33.28 -29.85 -17.66
C ILE A 778 -32.12 -30.84 -17.82
N ASN A 779 -32.05 -31.50 -18.98
CA ASN A 779 -30.85 -32.24 -19.37
C ASN A 779 -29.80 -31.25 -19.91
N ILE A 780 -28.59 -31.25 -19.33
CA ILE A 780 -27.51 -30.34 -19.72
C ILE A 780 -27.06 -30.53 -21.18
N ASP A 781 -27.15 -31.75 -21.73
CA ASP A 781 -26.79 -32.02 -23.13
C ASP A 781 -27.78 -31.33 -24.11
N ASP A 782 -29.05 -31.23 -23.72
CA ASP A 782 -30.08 -30.51 -24.48
C ASP A 782 -29.83 -28.98 -24.46
N VAL A 783 -29.15 -28.46 -23.43
CA VAL A 783 -28.74 -27.05 -23.34
C VAL A 783 -27.56 -26.76 -24.27
N LEU A 784 -26.60 -27.69 -24.37
CA LEU A 784 -25.42 -27.57 -25.23
C LEU A 784 -25.75 -27.71 -26.72
N SER A 785 -26.73 -28.55 -27.06
CA SER A 785 -27.19 -28.71 -28.44
C SER A 785 -27.99 -27.51 -28.97
N GLY A 786 -28.53 -26.66 -28.08
CA GLY A 786 -29.22 -25.41 -28.44
C GLY A 786 -30.59 -25.57 -29.10
N ASN A 787 -31.11 -26.81 -29.21
CA ASN A 787 -32.33 -27.10 -29.96
C ASN A 787 -33.61 -27.02 -29.11
N LYS A 788 -33.52 -27.36 -27.82
CA LYS A 788 -34.71 -27.55 -26.95
C LYS A 788 -34.92 -26.44 -25.92
N TYR A 789 -33.85 -25.80 -25.48
CA TYR A 789 -33.89 -24.72 -24.49
C TYR A 789 -33.38 -23.40 -25.10
N ASP A 790 -33.99 -22.31 -24.69
CA ASP A 790 -33.67 -20.96 -25.15
C ASP A 790 -33.61 -19.98 -23.97
N THR A 791 -32.98 -18.82 -24.18
CA THR A 791 -32.98 -17.74 -23.20
C THR A 791 -34.10 -16.77 -23.48
N ASP A 792 -34.99 -16.61 -22.50
CA ASP A 792 -36.07 -15.66 -22.55
C ASP A 792 -35.75 -14.40 -21.73
N HIS A 793 -36.17 -13.25 -22.24
CA HIS A 793 -36.13 -11.98 -21.52
C HIS A 793 -37.42 -11.79 -20.73
N ILE A 794 -37.35 -11.90 -19.39
CA ILE A 794 -38.52 -11.78 -18.49
C ILE A 794 -39.33 -10.53 -18.84
N ILE A 795 -38.67 -9.38 -19.02
CA ILE A 795 -39.23 -8.19 -19.66
C ILE A 795 -38.75 -8.17 -21.11
N PRO A 796 -39.65 -8.26 -22.12
CA PRO A 796 -39.27 -8.28 -23.53
C PRO A 796 -38.42 -7.08 -23.95
N GLN A 797 -37.45 -7.31 -24.83
CA GLN A 797 -36.53 -6.26 -25.33
C GLN A 797 -37.25 -5.08 -26.02
N SER A 798 -38.46 -5.30 -26.54
CA SER A 798 -39.31 -4.25 -27.10
C SER A 798 -39.81 -3.24 -26.06
N LYS A 799 -39.80 -3.59 -24.77
CA LYS A 799 -40.21 -2.74 -23.64
C LYS A 799 -39.02 -2.17 -22.88
N MET A 800 -37.97 -2.96 -22.69
CA MET A 800 -36.75 -2.53 -21.99
C MET A 800 -35.53 -3.26 -22.57
N LYS A 801 -34.54 -2.50 -23.05
CA LYS A 801 -33.27 -3.07 -23.51
C LYS A 801 -32.38 -3.43 -22.31
N ASP A 802 -32.65 -4.58 -21.70
CA ASP A 802 -31.87 -5.13 -20.58
C ASP A 802 -31.44 -6.57 -20.90
N ASP A 803 -30.17 -6.74 -21.27
CA ASP A 803 -29.53 -8.04 -21.55
C ASP A 803 -28.77 -8.60 -20.33
N SER A 804 -28.99 -8.03 -19.14
CA SER A 804 -28.39 -8.54 -17.90
C SER A 804 -29.00 -9.88 -17.49
N ILE A 805 -28.24 -10.65 -16.71
CA ILE A 805 -28.69 -11.93 -16.13
C ILE A 805 -29.96 -11.76 -15.27
N ASP A 806 -30.20 -10.55 -14.74
CA ASP A 806 -31.39 -10.23 -13.95
C ASP A 806 -32.68 -10.17 -14.78
N ASN A 807 -32.57 -10.07 -16.10
CA ASN A 807 -33.71 -10.11 -17.01
C ASN A 807 -33.75 -11.38 -17.87
N LEU A 808 -32.80 -12.31 -17.72
CA LEU A 808 -32.70 -13.53 -18.54
C LEU A 808 -33.03 -14.80 -17.77
N VAL A 809 -33.77 -15.73 -18.37
CA VAL A 809 -34.02 -17.07 -17.82
C VAL A 809 -33.87 -18.14 -18.89
N LEU A 810 -33.46 -19.35 -18.49
CA LEU A 810 -33.40 -20.51 -19.36
C LEU A 810 -34.72 -21.28 -19.28
N VAL A 811 -35.37 -21.45 -20.43
CA VAL A 811 -36.70 -22.05 -20.55
C VAL A 811 -36.82 -22.93 -21.80
N GLU A 812 -37.78 -23.84 -21.82
CA GLU A 812 -38.10 -24.67 -22.97
C GLU A 812 -38.58 -23.80 -24.14
N ARG A 813 -38.03 -24.06 -25.33
CA ARG A 813 -38.22 -23.23 -26.51
C ARG A 813 -39.69 -23.14 -26.94
N GLU A 814 -40.45 -24.23 -26.81
CA GLU A 814 -41.89 -24.25 -27.12
C GLU A 814 -42.69 -23.31 -26.21
N ILE A 815 -42.35 -23.28 -24.92
CA ILE A 815 -42.99 -22.40 -23.93
C ILE A 815 -42.62 -20.95 -24.19
N ASN A 816 -41.36 -20.70 -24.55
CA ASN A 816 -40.89 -19.36 -24.93
C ASN A 816 -41.58 -18.85 -26.21
N GLN A 817 -41.78 -19.70 -27.22
CA GLN A 817 -42.42 -19.32 -28.48
C GLN A 817 -43.93 -19.07 -28.33
N HIS A 818 -44.59 -19.78 -27.42
CA HIS A 818 -46.00 -19.52 -27.09
C HIS A 818 -46.20 -18.30 -26.19
N ARG A 819 -45.12 -17.73 -25.66
CA ARG A 819 -45.13 -16.47 -24.93
C ARG A 819 -45.15 -15.30 -25.92
N SER A 820 -46.20 -14.49 -25.91
CA SER A 820 -46.25 -13.21 -26.63
C SER A 820 -45.22 -12.21 -26.04
N ASN A 821 -44.90 -11.12 -26.75
CA ASN A 821 -44.07 -10.00 -26.26
C ASN A 821 -44.77 -9.16 -25.15
N GLU A 822 -45.59 -9.80 -24.33
CA GLU A 822 -46.39 -9.20 -23.28
C GLU A 822 -45.70 -9.31 -21.92
N TYR A 823 -45.87 -8.26 -21.14
CA TYR A 823 -45.42 -8.16 -19.76
C TYR A 823 -46.47 -7.41 -18.95
N PRO A 824 -46.90 -7.91 -17.77
CA PRO A 824 -46.30 -8.99 -16.96
C PRO A 824 -46.44 -10.41 -17.54
N LEU A 825 -45.70 -11.36 -16.97
CA LEU A 825 -45.79 -12.78 -17.35
C LEU A 825 -47.22 -13.33 -17.23
N PRO A 826 -47.61 -14.30 -18.08
CA PRO A 826 -48.93 -14.93 -18.01
C PRO A 826 -49.25 -15.47 -16.62
N GLU A 827 -50.52 -15.40 -16.20
CA GLU A 827 -50.93 -15.85 -14.86
C GLU A 827 -50.60 -17.32 -14.61
N SER A 828 -50.69 -18.16 -15.65
CA SER A 828 -50.32 -19.58 -15.61
C SER A 828 -48.86 -19.82 -15.23
N ILE A 829 -47.98 -18.83 -15.40
CA ILE A 829 -46.56 -18.90 -15.06
C ILE A 829 -46.29 -18.12 -13.76
N ARG A 830 -46.71 -16.85 -13.67
CA ARG A 830 -46.37 -15.97 -12.53
C ARG A 830 -47.14 -16.26 -11.25
N LYS A 831 -48.36 -16.83 -11.34
CA LYS A 831 -49.19 -17.21 -10.18
C LYS A 831 -49.12 -18.70 -9.87
N ASN A 832 -48.37 -19.48 -10.65
CA ASN A 832 -48.20 -20.91 -10.38
C ASN A 832 -47.47 -21.09 -9.03
N PRO A 833 -48.09 -21.74 -8.03
CA PRO A 833 -47.49 -21.88 -6.70
C PRO A 833 -46.13 -22.58 -6.72
N ALA A 834 -45.91 -23.53 -7.63
CA ALA A 834 -44.65 -24.25 -7.75
C ALA A 834 -43.52 -23.35 -8.27
N ASN A 835 -43.80 -22.52 -9.29
CA ASN A 835 -42.83 -21.58 -9.85
C ASN A 835 -42.44 -20.50 -8.84
N VAL A 836 -43.43 -19.89 -8.19
CA VAL A 836 -43.19 -18.84 -7.18
C VAL A 836 -42.42 -19.39 -5.99
N ALA A 837 -42.75 -20.61 -5.53
CA ALA A 837 -41.99 -21.28 -4.49
C ALA A 837 -40.54 -21.52 -4.92
N PHE A 838 -40.33 -22.02 -6.14
CA PHE A 838 -39.00 -22.27 -6.69
C PHE A 838 -38.16 -20.98 -6.78
N TRP A 839 -38.69 -19.90 -7.37
CA TRP A 839 -37.96 -18.62 -7.46
C TRP A 839 -37.64 -18.04 -6.07
N ARG A 840 -38.54 -18.20 -5.10
CA ARG A 840 -38.31 -17.77 -3.72
C ARG A 840 -37.15 -18.54 -3.08
N LYS A 841 -36.99 -19.84 -3.38
CA LYS A 841 -35.83 -20.64 -2.93
C LYS A 841 -34.53 -20.13 -3.56
N LEU A 842 -34.52 -19.88 -4.88
CA LEU A 842 -33.35 -19.36 -5.59
C LEU A 842 -32.89 -17.99 -5.05
N LYS A 843 -33.86 -17.11 -4.75
CA LYS A 843 -33.63 -15.80 -4.13
C LYS A 843 -33.01 -15.93 -2.74
N LYS A 844 -33.61 -16.76 -1.86
CA LYS A 844 -33.06 -17.00 -0.52
C LYS A 844 -31.66 -17.61 -0.54
N ALA A 845 -31.36 -18.44 -1.54
CA ALA A 845 -30.05 -19.06 -1.73
C ALA A 845 -28.98 -18.13 -2.34
N GLY A 846 -29.36 -16.91 -2.74
CA GLY A 846 -28.43 -15.83 -3.10
C GLY A 846 -28.02 -15.75 -4.57
N MET A 847 -28.62 -16.53 -5.48
CA MET A 847 -28.31 -16.48 -6.93
C MET A 847 -29.41 -15.89 -7.81
N MET A 848 -30.52 -15.47 -7.21
CA MET A 848 -31.54 -14.65 -7.88
C MET A 848 -31.62 -13.31 -7.16
N SER A 849 -31.42 -12.22 -7.89
CA SER A 849 -31.54 -10.87 -7.35
C SER A 849 -32.98 -10.53 -6.97
N GLU A 850 -33.13 -9.55 -6.08
CA GLU A 850 -34.42 -8.94 -5.75
C GLU A 850 -35.13 -8.44 -7.01
N LYS A 851 -34.37 -7.77 -7.90
CA LYS A 851 -34.85 -7.26 -9.19
C LYS A 851 -35.45 -8.38 -10.05
N LYS A 852 -34.72 -9.49 -10.23
CA LYS A 852 -35.17 -10.62 -11.06
C LYS A 852 -36.42 -11.30 -10.49
N PHE A 853 -36.47 -11.54 -9.18
CA PHE A 853 -37.64 -12.11 -8.53
C PHE A 853 -38.88 -11.22 -8.68
N ASN A 854 -38.71 -9.91 -8.49
CA ASN A 854 -39.79 -8.95 -8.67
C ASN A 854 -40.25 -8.90 -10.12
N ASN A 855 -39.33 -8.97 -11.09
CA ASN A 855 -39.70 -9.02 -12.51
C ASN A 855 -40.53 -10.26 -12.86
N LEU A 856 -40.20 -11.42 -12.30
CA LEU A 856 -40.91 -12.69 -12.51
C LEU A 856 -42.32 -12.72 -11.87
N THR A 857 -42.50 -12.02 -10.74
CA THR A 857 -43.73 -12.07 -9.94
C THR A 857 -44.60 -10.81 -10.06
N ARG A 858 -44.14 -9.80 -10.83
CA ARG A 858 -44.86 -8.54 -11.02
C ARG A 858 -46.26 -8.78 -11.56
N SER A 859 -47.22 -8.03 -11.03
CA SER A 859 -48.63 -8.10 -11.43
C SER A 859 -49.11 -6.88 -12.21
N ASN A 860 -48.35 -5.78 -12.17
CA ASN A 860 -48.71 -4.51 -12.81
C ASN A 860 -47.87 -4.27 -14.06
N PRO A 861 -48.44 -3.73 -15.16
CA PRO A 861 -47.69 -3.33 -16.35
C PRO A 861 -46.53 -2.37 -16.05
N LEU A 862 -45.60 -2.24 -17.01
CA LEU A 862 -44.57 -1.21 -16.97
C LEU A 862 -45.24 0.14 -17.30
N THR A 863 -45.09 1.10 -16.40
CA THR A 863 -45.47 2.51 -16.58
C THR A 863 -44.40 3.29 -17.30
#